data_AF-F0JG38-F1
#
_entry.id   AF-F0JG38-F1
#
_cell.length_a   1.000
_cell.length_b   1.000
_cell.length_c   1.000
_cell.angle_alpha   90.00
_cell.angle_beta   90.00
_cell.angle_gamma   90.00
#
_symmetry.space_group_name_H-M   'P 1'
#
loop_
_entity.id
_entity.type
_entity.pdbx_description
1 polymer ?
#
loop_
_entity_poly.entity_id
_entity_poly.type
_entity_poly.pdbx_seq_one_letter_code
_entity_poly.pdbx_strand_id
1 'polypeptide(L)'
;MNIEKTLQSLLGRVNYARDILGNKSRPELDAFATEISGFQAKNADLTEEQTIRAVESLDKRLSTMETAIDAQLTAMDKVRIVRHPQRASLKDILENVYDNYTEMGGQDEHSIDPGMLIARAYITRRRGKKIINQPVMVVGQEKGHGEEFRNGGSIKPWGNSKALKYMKVAAREQIPIHAYVNTPGSYPIEDFPGAAQQIAENIYEMAGLDVPIVAIFSEGGSGGAEAIGMADKRLMLSHGYYSVISPEGAAAIEGHIRGSERAPAELIESCALAQRITAQDNLAGGYIDGIIQEPPLGARADHFDFFKQVREQVIRATDEVALSVRGVHLFRAVALRHFKKNTDVIVRWSLNEKARERLVAKRFRKYRRMAQQAYQDNRSLLEKMSATSSGIVSNTTSLILYGLIKPFKQRVERIAEEFLDEVHVITARFYAMFRGLLRKVGVTSGMDRQKEMELTGLSQSEPETPALVNDSDYVSPQALVDREITCPHSKKRGCLDIWARDLFTDYAGVCPNCGYNFPMEYQWYLHNVFDRGSVREFNRDIASGNPTKFPNFDARIEAAKKKTGLESSCLTFNATLEGLRVTCATLVANFRGGSVGAAEGEKFIRALELAQTKHQPFLAYIHGTAGIRIQEGVNGLIQMPRVTMAVRRYIEEGGLYIVLYDTNSYAGPVASFLGCSPYQYAVRSSRIGFAGPGVIKETTGMEIPPNYHNCYKALSRGHIQGVWSRKDIRKNLHQAFLTIGGRNLYYR
;
A
#
# COMPACT_ATOMS: atom_id res chain seq x y z
N MET A 1 7.86 -47.58 21.12
CA MET A 1 7.73 -46.67 19.97
C MET A 1 6.97 -47.41 18.89
N ASN A 2 5.89 -46.88 18.32
CA ASN A 2 5.21 -47.58 17.22
C ASN A 2 6.05 -47.41 15.95
N ILE A 3 6.82 -48.45 15.60
CA ILE A 3 7.78 -48.43 14.48
C ILE A 3 7.07 -48.14 13.16
N GLU A 4 5.90 -48.75 12.94
CA GLU A 4 5.11 -48.56 11.72
C GLU A 4 4.66 -47.10 11.55
N LYS A 5 4.15 -46.48 12.63
CA LYS A 5 3.78 -45.05 12.62
C LYS A 5 4.98 -44.15 12.32
N THR A 6 6.17 -44.52 12.80
CA THR A 6 7.40 -43.76 12.58
C THR A 6 7.86 -43.87 11.13
N LEU A 7 7.82 -45.07 10.55
CA LEU A 7 8.13 -45.29 9.12
C LEU A 7 7.14 -44.56 8.20
N GLN A 8 5.84 -44.55 8.53
CA GLN A 8 4.85 -43.78 7.80
C GLN A 8 5.13 -42.27 7.86
N SER A 9 5.54 -41.75 9.02
CA SER A 9 5.94 -40.35 9.18
C SER A 9 7.17 -40.01 8.32
N LEU A 10 8.19 -40.86 8.31
CA LEU A 10 9.38 -40.70 7.48
C LEU A 10 9.02 -40.72 5.99
N LEU A 11 8.16 -41.65 5.55
CA LEU A 11 7.70 -41.69 4.17
C LEU A 11 6.91 -40.42 3.80
N GLY A 12 6.07 -39.93 4.71
CA GLY A 12 5.35 -38.65 4.55
C GLY A 12 6.29 -37.47 4.34
N ARG A 13 7.39 -37.39 5.10
CA ARG A 13 8.44 -36.36 4.93
C ARG A 13 9.15 -36.46 3.58
N VAL A 14 9.45 -37.67 3.11
CA VAL A 14 10.04 -37.86 1.77
C VAL A 14 9.08 -37.40 0.68
N ASN A 15 7.79 -37.74 0.78
CA ASN A 15 6.78 -37.29 -0.17
C ASN A 15 6.62 -35.77 -0.16
N TYR A 16 6.60 -35.16 1.01
CA TYR A 16 6.61 -33.70 1.17
C TYR A 16 7.80 -33.04 0.47
N ALA A 17 9.01 -33.59 0.65
CA ALA A 17 10.21 -33.09 -0.02
C ALA A 17 10.13 -33.20 -1.55
N ARG A 18 9.54 -34.29 -2.07
CA ARG A 18 9.29 -34.47 -3.52
C ARG A 18 8.31 -33.42 -4.05
N ASP A 19 7.21 -33.19 -3.34
CA ASP A 19 6.17 -32.24 -3.76
C ASP A 19 6.72 -30.81 -3.85
N ILE A 20 7.59 -30.41 -2.91
CA ILE A 20 8.26 -29.10 -2.94
C ILE A 20 9.18 -28.96 -4.16
N LEU A 21 9.97 -29.99 -4.45
CA LEU A 21 10.93 -29.96 -5.55
C LEU A 21 10.24 -30.05 -6.92
N GLY A 22 8.99 -30.51 -6.96
CA GLY A 22 8.16 -30.59 -8.16
C GLY A 22 8.84 -31.45 -9.22
N ASN A 23 9.12 -30.87 -10.40
CA ASN A 23 9.71 -31.59 -11.53
C ASN A 23 11.23 -31.81 -11.41
N LYS A 24 11.89 -31.31 -10.35
CA LYS A 24 13.33 -31.49 -10.16
C LYS A 24 13.61 -32.90 -9.68
N SER A 25 14.12 -33.76 -10.56
CA SER A 25 14.46 -35.14 -10.22
C SER A 25 15.63 -35.19 -9.21
N ARG A 26 15.42 -35.92 -8.11
CA ARG A 26 16.43 -36.24 -7.09
C ARG A 26 16.36 -37.75 -6.81
N PRO A 27 17.17 -38.57 -7.50
CA PRO A 27 17.16 -40.03 -7.35
C PRO A 27 17.38 -40.50 -5.90
N GLU A 28 18.05 -39.68 -5.10
CA GLU A 28 18.30 -39.91 -3.67
C GLU A 28 16.99 -40.03 -2.86
N LEU A 29 15.98 -39.21 -3.14
CA LEU A 29 14.67 -39.26 -2.47
C LEU A 29 13.88 -40.50 -2.89
N ASP A 30 13.96 -40.88 -4.17
CA ASP A 30 13.33 -42.10 -4.69
C ASP A 30 13.94 -43.37 -4.08
N ALA A 31 15.28 -43.39 -3.97
CA ALA A 31 15.99 -44.48 -3.31
C ALA A 31 15.60 -44.57 -1.82
N PHE A 32 15.48 -43.43 -1.13
CA PHE A 32 15.10 -43.40 0.28
C PHE A 32 13.65 -43.85 0.51
N ALA A 33 12.70 -43.44 -0.35
CA ALA A 33 11.32 -43.92 -0.30
C ALA A 33 11.21 -45.45 -0.49
N THR A 34 12.04 -46.00 -1.39
CA THR A 34 12.15 -47.45 -1.61
C THR A 34 12.77 -48.15 -0.41
N GLU A 35 13.80 -47.56 0.21
CA GLU A 35 14.46 -48.06 1.42
C GLU A 35 13.48 -48.14 2.60
N ILE A 36 12.66 -47.10 2.83
CA ILE A 36 11.64 -47.07 3.89
C ILE A 36 10.55 -48.12 3.63
N SER A 37 10.03 -48.20 2.41
CA SER A 37 8.98 -49.16 2.06
C SER A 37 9.43 -50.62 2.20
N GLY A 38 10.71 -50.90 1.90
CA GLY A 38 11.32 -52.22 2.07
C GLY A 38 11.89 -52.51 3.45
N PHE A 39 11.78 -51.58 4.41
CA PHE A 39 12.49 -51.65 5.69
C PHE A 39 12.06 -52.85 6.53
N GLN A 40 10.75 -53.12 6.64
CA GLN A 40 10.24 -54.25 7.43
C GLN A 40 10.66 -55.60 6.86
N ALA A 41 10.64 -55.77 5.54
CA ALA A 41 11.05 -57.00 4.88
C ALA A 41 12.56 -57.28 5.01
N LYS A 42 13.40 -56.23 4.99
CA LYS A 42 14.86 -56.37 5.10
C LYS A 42 15.38 -56.57 6.53
N ASN A 43 14.58 -56.23 7.53
CA ASN A 43 15.01 -56.19 8.94
C ASN A 43 14.15 -57.10 9.84
N ALA A 44 13.49 -58.10 9.26
CA ALA A 44 12.60 -59.03 9.98
C ALA A 44 13.30 -59.81 11.09
N ASP A 45 14.62 -60.02 10.98
CA ASP A 45 15.43 -60.81 11.91
C ASP A 45 16.08 -59.96 13.03
N LEU A 46 15.86 -58.64 13.06
CA LEU A 46 16.46 -57.75 14.06
C LEU A 46 15.70 -57.78 15.39
N THR A 47 16.43 -57.58 16.50
CA THR A 47 15.78 -57.35 17.80
C THR A 47 15.06 -55.99 17.83
N GLU A 48 14.13 -55.80 18.76
CA GLU A 48 13.36 -54.55 18.89
C GLU A 48 14.30 -53.33 19.08
N GLU A 49 15.33 -53.47 19.93
CA GLU A 49 16.33 -52.42 20.13
C GLU A 49 17.15 -52.10 18.88
N GLN A 50 17.54 -53.13 18.10
CA GLN A 50 18.27 -52.94 16.85
C GLN A 50 17.39 -52.26 15.79
N THR A 51 16.11 -52.61 15.75
CA THR A 51 15.12 -52.00 14.86
C THR A 51 14.91 -50.53 15.18
N ILE A 52 14.78 -50.17 16.46
CA ILE A 52 14.67 -48.77 16.91
C ILE A 52 15.90 -47.96 16.46
N ARG A 53 17.11 -48.46 16.71
CA ARG A 53 18.36 -47.80 16.29
C ARG A 53 18.46 -47.63 14.77
N ALA A 54 17.99 -48.61 14.01
CA ALA A 54 17.98 -48.54 12.55
C ALA A 54 17.00 -47.47 12.03
N VAL A 55 15.81 -47.34 12.64
CA VAL A 55 14.85 -46.28 12.31
C VAL A 55 15.40 -44.90 12.71
N GLU A 56 16.04 -44.75 13.86
CA GLU A 56 16.71 -43.50 14.26
C GLU A 56 17.83 -43.11 13.30
N SER A 57 18.56 -44.10 12.76
CA SER A 57 19.58 -43.86 11.73
C SER A 57 18.97 -43.34 10.42
N LEU A 58 17.84 -43.90 9.98
CA LEU A 58 17.09 -43.40 8.84
C LEU A 58 16.60 -41.96 9.08
N ASP A 59 16.03 -41.68 10.24
CA ASP A 59 15.57 -40.33 10.59
C ASP A 59 16.70 -39.28 10.55
N LYS A 60 17.89 -39.63 11.09
CA LYS A 60 19.07 -38.75 11.02
C LYS A 60 19.57 -38.53 9.60
N ARG A 61 19.61 -39.59 8.76
CA ARG A 61 19.97 -39.49 7.34
C ARG A 61 18.99 -38.59 6.58
N LEU A 62 17.69 -38.77 6.80
CA LEU A 62 16.65 -37.95 6.19
C LEU A 62 16.79 -36.48 6.62
N SER A 63 16.96 -36.21 7.91
CA SER A 63 17.11 -34.85 8.43
C SER A 63 18.36 -34.13 7.88
N THR A 64 19.46 -34.87 7.68
CA THR A 64 20.68 -34.35 7.04
C THR A 64 20.42 -33.99 5.58
N MET A 65 19.70 -34.86 4.86
CA MET A 65 19.33 -34.63 3.47
C MET A 65 18.35 -33.46 3.32
N GLU A 66 17.34 -33.34 4.17
CA GLU A 66 16.41 -32.19 4.20
C GLU A 66 17.18 -30.88 4.40
N THR A 67 18.16 -30.85 5.31
CA THR A 67 19.02 -29.68 5.54
C THR A 67 19.86 -29.33 4.31
N ALA A 68 20.39 -30.33 3.61
CA ALA A 68 21.16 -30.12 2.38
C ALA A 68 20.28 -29.60 1.23
N ILE A 69 19.05 -30.11 1.10
CA ILE A 69 18.07 -29.62 0.13
C ILE A 69 17.67 -28.18 0.46
N ASP A 70 17.41 -27.89 1.73
CA ASP A 70 17.00 -26.58 2.22
C ASP A 70 18.00 -25.47 1.83
N ALA A 71 19.28 -25.76 1.97
CA ALA A 71 20.37 -24.85 1.61
C ALA A 71 20.42 -24.50 0.11
N GLN A 72 19.78 -25.29 -0.76
CA GLN A 72 19.78 -25.14 -2.22
C GLN A 72 18.43 -24.68 -2.79
N LEU A 73 17.46 -24.32 -1.93
CA LEU A 73 16.13 -23.92 -2.37
C LEU A 73 16.16 -22.65 -3.22
N THR A 74 15.49 -22.69 -4.37
CA THR A 74 15.27 -21.51 -5.20
C THR A 74 14.10 -20.67 -4.66
N ALA A 75 13.93 -19.45 -5.20
CA ALA A 75 12.78 -18.61 -4.88
C ALA A 75 11.43 -19.31 -5.17
N MET A 76 11.35 -20.08 -6.26
CA MET A 76 10.14 -20.84 -6.58
C MET A 76 9.93 -22.06 -5.69
N ASP A 77 10.99 -22.71 -5.22
CA ASP A 77 10.85 -23.81 -4.26
C ASP A 77 10.27 -23.27 -2.93
N LYS A 78 10.70 -22.08 -2.49
CA LYS A 78 10.12 -21.36 -1.35
C LYS A 78 8.63 -21.01 -1.55
N VAL A 79 8.26 -20.56 -2.75
CA VAL A 79 6.84 -20.31 -3.09
C VAL A 79 6.02 -21.59 -2.97
N ARG A 80 6.54 -22.74 -3.43
CA ARG A 80 5.86 -24.04 -3.28
C ARG A 80 5.72 -24.46 -1.82
N ILE A 81 6.76 -24.28 -1.00
CA ILE A 81 6.73 -24.54 0.44
C ILE A 81 5.60 -23.74 1.10
N VAL A 82 5.52 -22.44 0.83
CA VAL A 82 4.52 -21.53 1.43
C VAL A 82 3.11 -21.88 0.99
N ARG A 83 2.92 -22.37 -0.24
CA ARG A 83 1.63 -22.76 -0.78
C ARG A 83 1.23 -24.21 -0.45
N HIS A 84 2.10 -24.98 0.21
CA HIS A 84 1.82 -26.39 0.47
C HIS A 84 0.72 -26.57 1.54
N PRO A 85 -0.25 -27.48 1.38
CA PRO A 85 -1.35 -27.65 2.35
C PRO A 85 -0.92 -28.03 3.77
N GLN A 86 0.22 -28.74 3.91
CA GLN A 86 0.79 -29.13 5.20
C GLN A 86 1.54 -27.98 5.92
N ARG A 87 1.68 -26.82 5.29
CA ARG A 87 2.30 -25.63 5.88
C ARG A 87 1.52 -25.17 7.12
N ALA A 88 2.22 -24.69 8.13
CA ALA A 88 1.59 -24.11 9.31
C ALA A 88 0.62 -22.97 8.94
N SER A 89 -0.60 -23.07 9.44
CA SER A 89 -1.70 -22.11 9.26
C SER A 89 -1.72 -21.04 10.36
N LEU A 90 -2.60 -20.03 10.23
CA LEU A 90 -2.80 -19.05 11.28
C LEU A 90 -3.51 -19.68 12.50
N LYS A 91 -4.34 -20.70 12.29
CA LYS A 91 -4.93 -21.47 13.39
C LYS A 91 -3.87 -22.19 14.21
N ASP A 92 -2.92 -22.87 13.55
CA ASP A 92 -1.80 -23.52 14.25
C ASP A 92 -0.99 -22.50 15.07
N ILE A 93 -0.78 -21.30 14.51
CA ILE A 93 -0.14 -20.19 15.22
C ILE A 93 -0.97 -19.77 16.43
N LEU A 94 -2.29 -19.60 16.31
CA LEU A 94 -3.15 -19.18 17.42
C LEU A 94 -3.13 -20.16 18.59
N GLU A 95 -3.17 -21.45 18.28
CA GLU A 95 -3.16 -22.54 19.26
C GLU A 95 -1.81 -22.68 19.98
N ASN A 96 -0.69 -22.46 19.28
CA ASN A 96 0.63 -22.73 19.84
C ASN A 96 1.40 -21.48 20.31
N VAL A 97 1.05 -20.29 19.81
CA VAL A 97 1.76 -19.02 20.12
C VAL A 97 1.09 -18.25 21.26
N TYR A 98 -0.23 -18.37 21.44
CA TYR A 98 -0.98 -17.62 22.44
C TYR A 98 -1.54 -18.55 23.52
N ASP A 99 -1.72 -18.05 24.74
CA ASP A 99 -2.17 -18.90 25.86
C ASP A 99 -3.67 -19.17 25.83
N ASN A 100 -4.44 -18.22 25.29
CA ASN A 100 -5.87 -18.35 25.04
C ASN A 100 -6.27 -17.31 23.99
N TYR A 101 -7.27 -17.63 23.17
CA TYR A 101 -7.85 -16.70 22.21
C TYR A 101 -9.36 -16.88 22.07
N THR A 102 -10.03 -15.81 21.66
CA THR A 102 -11.44 -15.81 21.28
C THR A 102 -11.54 -15.25 19.88
N GLU A 103 -12.00 -16.08 18.95
CA GLU A 103 -12.22 -15.67 17.57
C GLU A 103 -13.41 -14.71 17.48
N MET A 104 -13.24 -13.63 16.71
CA MET A 104 -14.26 -12.62 16.46
C MET A 104 -15.02 -13.00 15.19
N GLY A 105 -16.00 -13.88 15.37
CA GLY A 105 -16.80 -14.47 14.31
C GLY A 105 -17.98 -13.61 13.82
N GLY A 106 -18.73 -14.21 12.88
CA GLY A 106 -20.01 -13.77 12.34
C GLY A 106 -20.86 -15.01 11.99
N GLN A 107 -21.93 -14.86 11.21
CA GLN A 107 -22.73 -16.01 10.71
C GLN A 107 -22.67 -16.16 9.18
N ASP A 108 -22.77 -15.05 8.46
CA ASP A 108 -22.81 -15.05 6.99
C ASP A 108 -21.45 -14.78 6.35
N GLU A 109 -21.30 -15.11 5.07
CA GLU A 109 -20.08 -14.90 4.29
C GLU A 109 -19.55 -13.44 4.37
N HIS A 110 -20.46 -12.46 4.27
CA HIS A 110 -20.14 -11.03 4.39
C HIS A 110 -19.69 -10.60 5.80
N SER A 111 -19.95 -11.42 6.81
CA SER A 111 -19.59 -11.15 8.22
C SER A 111 -18.40 -11.99 8.72
N ILE A 112 -18.14 -13.13 8.08
CA ILE A 112 -17.05 -14.03 8.46
C ILE A 112 -15.82 -13.77 7.61
N ASP A 113 -15.93 -13.77 6.26
CA ASP A 113 -14.86 -14.09 5.31
C ASP A 113 -13.94 -15.20 5.84
N PRO A 114 -14.15 -16.48 5.45
CA PRO A 114 -13.37 -17.60 5.97
C PRO A 114 -11.85 -17.47 5.82
N GLY A 115 -11.38 -16.64 4.88
CA GLY A 115 -9.95 -16.36 4.68
C GLY A 115 -9.38 -15.33 5.65
N MET A 116 -10.20 -14.52 6.34
CA MET A 116 -9.74 -13.50 7.29
C MET A 116 -10.11 -13.87 8.73
N LEU A 117 -9.11 -14.28 9.51
CA LEU A 117 -9.27 -14.64 10.91
C LEU A 117 -8.89 -13.47 11.80
N ILE A 118 -9.77 -13.15 12.75
CA ILE A 118 -9.56 -12.12 13.76
C ILE A 118 -9.79 -12.74 15.13
N ALA A 119 -8.85 -12.58 16.05
CA ALA A 119 -8.96 -13.13 17.38
C ALA A 119 -8.43 -12.16 18.44
N ARG A 120 -9.13 -12.07 19.56
CA ARG A 120 -8.58 -11.47 20.78
C ARG A 120 -7.80 -12.54 21.51
N ALA A 121 -6.50 -12.35 21.69
CA ALA A 121 -5.64 -13.32 22.33
C ALA A 121 -4.96 -12.75 23.59
N TYR A 122 -4.45 -13.64 24.44
CA TYR A 122 -3.66 -13.28 25.62
C TYR A 122 -2.28 -13.90 25.57
N ILE A 123 -1.29 -13.11 26.01
CA ILE A 123 0.06 -13.58 26.29
C ILE A 123 0.31 -13.46 27.80
N THR A 124 0.55 -14.60 28.43
CA THR A 124 0.88 -14.72 29.85
C THR A 124 2.39 -14.75 30.03
N ARG A 125 2.92 -13.75 30.74
CA ARG A 125 4.35 -13.64 31.08
C ARG A 125 4.52 -13.83 32.58
N ARG A 126 5.42 -14.74 32.97
CA ARG A 126 5.75 -15.00 34.37
C ARG A 126 7.19 -14.56 34.65
N ARG A 127 7.40 -13.76 35.69
CA ARG A 127 8.73 -13.45 36.23
C ARG A 127 8.70 -13.48 37.75
N GLY A 128 9.40 -14.47 38.33
CA GLY A 128 9.28 -14.79 39.75
C GLY A 128 7.83 -15.08 40.12
N LYS A 129 7.31 -14.41 41.15
CA LYS A 129 5.91 -14.54 41.59
C LYS A 129 4.91 -13.68 40.81
N LYS A 130 5.35 -12.81 39.89
CA LYS A 130 4.46 -11.92 39.13
C LYS A 130 4.02 -12.58 37.83
N ILE A 131 2.72 -12.69 37.65
CA ILE A 131 2.07 -13.13 36.41
C ILE A 131 1.42 -11.90 35.77
N ILE A 132 1.72 -11.64 34.51
CA ILE A 132 1.16 -10.51 33.74
C ILE A 132 0.51 -11.08 32.49
N ASN A 133 -0.79 -10.84 32.36
CA ASN A 133 -1.56 -11.18 31.17
C ASN A 133 -1.68 -9.93 30.30
N GLN A 134 -1.21 -10.02 29.05
CA GLN A 134 -1.25 -8.91 28.12
C GLN A 134 -2.18 -9.27 26.96
N PRO A 135 -3.30 -8.54 26.78
CA PRO A 135 -4.20 -8.74 25.64
C PRO A 135 -3.54 -8.25 24.35
N VAL A 136 -3.90 -8.90 23.25
CA VAL A 136 -3.46 -8.60 21.88
C VAL A 136 -4.62 -8.80 20.92
N MET A 137 -4.73 -7.94 19.91
CA MET A 137 -5.58 -8.21 18.76
C MET A 137 -4.77 -8.93 17.68
N VAL A 138 -5.16 -10.16 17.35
CA VAL A 138 -4.58 -10.92 16.23
C VAL A 138 -5.48 -10.75 15.01
N VAL A 139 -4.88 -10.38 13.89
CA VAL A 139 -5.55 -10.29 12.60
C VAL A 139 -4.70 -11.03 11.59
N GLY A 140 -5.28 -11.86 10.74
CA GLY A 140 -4.47 -12.47 9.70
C GLY A 140 -5.24 -13.30 8.71
N GLN A 141 -4.50 -13.69 7.68
CA GLN A 141 -5.02 -14.45 6.56
C GLN A 141 -4.86 -15.94 6.85
N GLU A 142 -5.95 -16.69 6.77
CA GLU A 142 -6.00 -18.12 7.02
C GLU A 142 -5.98 -18.90 5.71
N LYS A 143 -5.04 -19.84 5.61
CA LYS A 143 -4.82 -20.73 4.48
C LYS A 143 -4.49 -22.13 4.99
N GLY A 144 -4.75 -23.17 4.19
CA GLY A 144 -4.48 -24.56 4.54
C GLY A 144 -5.74 -25.42 4.41
N HIS A 145 -6.12 -26.15 5.45
CA HIS A 145 -7.27 -27.06 5.44
C HIS A 145 -8.57 -26.37 5.02
N GLY A 146 -9.13 -26.73 3.85
CA GLY A 146 -10.32 -26.09 3.27
C GLY A 146 -10.00 -24.80 2.50
N GLU A 147 -8.87 -24.79 1.79
CA GLU A 147 -8.38 -23.68 0.98
C GLU A 147 -9.39 -23.22 -0.09
N GLU A 148 -10.16 -24.16 -0.66
CA GLU A 148 -11.24 -23.85 -1.63
C GLU A 148 -12.30 -22.92 -1.02
N PHE A 149 -12.73 -23.22 0.21
CA PHE A 149 -13.69 -22.38 0.96
C PHE A 149 -13.12 -21.02 1.38
N ARG A 150 -11.79 -20.86 1.30
CA ARG A 150 -11.05 -19.64 1.66
C ARG A 150 -10.45 -18.92 0.45
N ASN A 151 -10.85 -19.29 -0.77
CA ASN A 151 -10.36 -18.70 -2.01
C ASN A 151 -8.82 -18.68 -2.10
N GLY A 152 -8.13 -19.73 -1.64
CA GLY A 152 -6.66 -19.75 -1.66
C GLY A 152 -5.98 -18.86 -0.62
N GLY A 153 -6.73 -18.33 0.36
CA GLY A 153 -6.27 -17.25 1.24
C GLY A 153 -6.42 -15.86 0.62
N SER A 154 -7.10 -15.73 -0.53
CA SER A 154 -7.40 -14.44 -1.16
C SER A 154 -8.60 -13.80 -0.47
N ILE A 155 -8.38 -12.63 0.12
CA ILE A 155 -9.38 -11.98 0.98
C ILE A 155 -10.34 -11.13 0.15
N LYS A 156 -11.63 -11.23 0.47
CA LYS A 156 -12.67 -10.42 -0.15
C LYS A 156 -12.75 -9.03 0.52
N PRO A 157 -13.36 -8.03 -0.13
CA PRO A 157 -13.37 -6.67 0.42
C PRO A 157 -13.95 -6.58 1.84
N TRP A 158 -15.04 -7.29 2.15
CA TRP A 158 -15.60 -7.30 3.51
C TRP A 158 -14.71 -7.95 4.56
N GLY A 159 -13.88 -8.94 4.21
CA GLY A 159 -12.86 -9.50 5.11
C GLY A 159 -11.84 -8.45 5.51
N ASN A 160 -11.33 -7.67 4.54
CA ASN A 160 -10.44 -6.54 4.80
C ASN A 160 -11.13 -5.44 5.64
N SER A 161 -12.41 -5.17 5.39
CA SER A 161 -13.21 -4.22 6.19
C SER A 161 -13.34 -4.68 7.65
N LYS A 162 -13.60 -5.97 7.87
CA LYS A 162 -13.67 -6.59 9.20
C LYS A 162 -12.33 -6.48 9.92
N ALA A 163 -11.22 -6.76 9.23
CA ALA A 163 -9.87 -6.58 9.77
C ALA A 163 -9.66 -5.15 10.27
N LEU A 164 -9.95 -4.15 9.44
CA LEU A 164 -9.81 -2.74 9.80
C LEU A 164 -10.67 -2.36 11.01
N LYS A 165 -11.93 -2.80 11.05
CA LYS A 165 -12.83 -2.56 12.18
C LYS A 165 -12.20 -3.02 13.50
N TYR A 166 -11.66 -4.23 13.55
CA TYR A 166 -11.06 -4.76 14.79
C TYR A 166 -9.67 -4.19 15.09
N MET A 167 -8.92 -3.75 14.08
CA MET A 167 -7.72 -2.92 14.32
C MET A 167 -8.07 -1.59 14.99
N LYS A 168 -9.18 -0.95 14.62
CA LYS A 168 -9.69 0.25 15.30
C LYS A 168 -10.16 -0.04 16.74
N VAL A 169 -10.78 -1.19 16.97
CA VAL A 169 -11.11 -1.66 18.33
C VAL A 169 -9.84 -1.84 19.16
N ALA A 170 -8.79 -2.46 18.61
CA ALA A 170 -7.50 -2.60 19.30
C ALA A 170 -6.88 -1.25 19.67
N ALA A 171 -6.95 -0.26 18.77
CA ALA A 171 -6.55 1.11 19.05
C ALA A 171 -7.40 1.75 20.17
N ARG A 172 -8.72 1.57 20.16
CA ARG A 172 -9.61 2.08 21.23
C ARG A 172 -9.29 1.47 22.58
N GLU A 173 -8.97 0.17 22.62
CA GLU A 173 -8.60 -0.55 23.83
C GLU A 173 -7.13 -0.37 24.25
N GLN A 174 -6.31 0.24 23.41
CA GLN A 174 -4.88 0.45 23.64
C GLN A 174 -4.10 -0.86 23.81
N ILE A 175 -4.44 -1.85 22.98
CA ILE A 175 -3.75 -3.15 22.89
C ILE A 175 -3.01 -3.26 21.55
N PRO A 176 -1.84 -3.95 21.51
CA PRO A 176 -1.09 -4.11 20.27
C PRO A 176 -1.81 -5.03 19.29
N ILE A 177 -1.43 -4.91 18.03
CA ILE A 177 -1.94 -5.70 16.91
C ILE A 177 -0.82 -6.61 16.39
N HIS A 178 -1.08 -7.91 16.33
CA HIS A 178 -0.22 -8.88 15.62
C HIS A 178 -0.91 -9.28 14.31
N ALA A 179 -0.33 -8.86 13.20
CA ALA A 179 -0.83 -9.12 11.85
C ALA A 179 -0.08 -10.31 11.21
N TYR A 180 -0.78 -11.36 10.79
CA TYR A 180 -0.18 -12.49 10.06
C TYR A 180 -0.58 -12.43 8.59
N VAL A 181 0.40 -12.13 7.75
CA VAL A 181 0.23 -11.98 6.30
C VAL A 181 0.52 -13.31 5.63
N ASN A 182 -0.52 -13.93 5.08
CA ASN A 182 -0.49 -15.24 4.45
C ASN A 182 -1.53 -15.31 3.32
N THR A 183 -1.29 -14.51 2.26
CA THR A 183 -2.18 -14.40 1.12
C THR A 183 -1.41 -14.39 -0.20
N PRO A 184 -1.92 -15.05 -1.26
CA PRO A 184 -1.39 -14.91 -2.63
C PRO A 184 -1.77 -13.55 -3.26
N GLY A 185 -2.74 -12.83 -2.68
CA GLY A 185 -3.25 -11.56 -3.20
C GLY A 185 -4.68 -11.29 -2.74
N SER A 186 -5.20 -10.11 -3.05
CA SER A 186 -6.62 -9.82 -2.79
C SER A 186 -7.51 -10.56 -3.79
N TYR A 187 -8.71 -10.95 -3.35
CA TYR A 187 -9.70 -11.49 -4.27
C TYR A 187 -10.03 -10.43 -5.35
N PRO A 188 -9.96 -10.76 -6.65
CA PRO A 188 -9.84 -9.75 -7.70
C PRO A 188 -11.19 -9.18 -8.17
N ILE A 189 -12.31 -9.66 -7.63
CA ILE A 189 -13.66 -9.23 -7.99
C ILE A 189 -14.00 -7.92 -7.28
N GLU A 190 -14.57 -6.99 -8.05
CA GLU A 190 -15.05 -5.70 -7.61
C GLU A 190 -16.51 -5.75 -7.12
N ASP A 191 -16.75 -6.54 -6.09
CA ASP A 191 -18.01 -6.50 -5.34
C ASP A 191 -17.96 -5.40 -4.29
N PHE A 192 -19.08 -4.72 -4.03
CA PHE A 192 -19.13 -3.67 -3.01
C PHE A 192 -18.65 -4.22 -1.64
N PRO A 193 -17.76 -3.53 -0.90
CA PRO A 193 -17.24 -2.16 -1.09
C PRO A 193 -16.11 -1.96 -2.13
N GLY A 194 -15.63 -3.01 -2.79
CA GLY A 194 -14.57 -2.99 -3.81
C GLY A 194 -13.20 -3.29 -3.23
N ALA A 195 -12.42 -4.13 -3.92
CA ALA A 195 -11.13 -4.60 -3.42
C ALA A 195 -10.12 -3.45 -3.30
N ALA A 196 -9.98 -2.65 -4.35
CA ALA A 196 -9.08 -1.50 -4.32
C ALA A 196 -9.46 -0.50 -3.22
N GLN A 197 -10.74 -0.14 -3.14
CA GLN A 197 -11.20 0.89 -2.22
C GLN A 197 -11.01 0.48 -0.76
N GLN A 198 -11.30 -0.78 -0.41
CA GLN A 198 -11.08 -1.26 0.95
C GLN A 198 -9.59 -1.37 1.30
N ILE A 199 -8.72 -1.84 0.39
CA ILE A 199 -7.28 -1.89 0.64
C ILE A 199 -6.74 -0.47 0.87
N ALA A 200 -7.17 0.50 0.06
CA ALA A 200 -6.79 1.89 0.21
C ALA A 200 -7.19 2.42 1.60
N GLU A 201 -8.43 2.21 2.01
CA GLU A 201 -8.93 2.60 3.33
C GLU A 201 -8.14 1.94 4.47
N ASN A 202 -7.86 0.64 4.36
CA ASN A 202 -7.07 -0.08 5.36
C ASN A 202 -5.67 0.54 5.52
N ILE A 203 -4.94 0.72 4.42
CA ILE A 203 -3.59 1.31 4.45
C ILE A 203 -3.65 2.73 5.04
N TYR A 204 -4.65 3.52 4.65
CA TYR A 204 -4.84 4.89 5.14
C TYR A 204 -5.08 4.93 6.64
N GLU A 205 -5.96 4.08 7.16
CA GLU A 205 -6.31 4.07 8.58
C GLU A 205 -5.21 3.46 9.45
N MET A 206 -4.57 2.39 8.97
CA MET A 206 -3.40 1.79 9.63
C MET A 206 -2.26 2.78 9.82
N ALA A 207 -2.07 3.73 8.90
CA ALA A 207 -1.05 4.77 9.03
C ALA A 207 -1.24 5.62 10.30
N GLY A 208 -2.50 5.82 10.73
CA GLY A 208 -2.86 6.62 11.91
C GLY A 208 -3.05 5.84 13.21
N LEU A 209 -3.04 4.50 13.19
CA LEU A 209 -3.29 3.70 14.41
C LEU A 209 -2.19 3.95 15.46
N ASP A 210 -2.61 4.26 16.67
CA ASP A 210 -1.73 4.77 17.72
C ASP A 210 -1.22 3.69 18.70
N VAL A 211 -1.44 2.42 18.35
CA VAL A 211 -0.99 1.21 19.05
C VAL A 211 0.12 0.48 18.28
N PRO A 212 0.99 -0.30 18.96
CA PRO A 212 2.02 -1.08 18.29
C PRO A 212 1.44 -2.10 17.30
N ILE A 213 1.96 -2.11 16.07
CA ILE A 213 1.61 -3.12 15.06
C ILE A 213 2.87 -3.94 14.72
N VAL A 214 2.76 -5.26 14.84
CA VAL A 214 3.78 -6.23 14.40
C VAL A 214 3.18 -7.08 13.29
N ALA A 215 3.76 -7.05 12.09
CA ALA A 215 3.35 -7.89 10.97
C ALA A 215 4.36 -9.02 10.74
N ILE A 216 3.87 -10.23 10.48
CA ILE A 216 4.66 -11.43 10.18
C ILE A 216 4.25 -11.93 8.81
N PHE A 217 5.20 -11.98 7.87
CA PHE A 217 4.97 -12.38 6.48
C PHE A 217 5.34 -13.86 6.27
N SER A 218 4.38 -14.65 5.81
CA SER A 218 4.56 -16.00 5.25
C SER A 218 4.37 -15.92 3.72
N GLU A 219 3.12 -15.83 3.26
CA GLU A 219 2.77 -15.51 1.87
C GLU A 219 2.36 -14.03 1.77
N GLY A 220 3.13 -13.22 1.05
CA GLY A 220 2.91 -11.78 0.92
C GLY A 220 2.63 -11.32 -0.51
N GLY A 221 1.42 -11.57 -1.01
CA GLY A 221 1.01 -11.15 -2.36
C GLY A 221 0.46 -9.73 -2.48
N SER A 222 1.23 -8.85 -3.13
CA SER A 222 0.79 -7.56 -3.67
C SER A 222 0.01 -6.67 -2.68
N GLY A 223 -1.02 -5.96 -3.15
CA GLY A 223 -1.91 -5.14 -2.32
C GLY A 223 -2.69 -5.92 -1.26
N GLY A 224 -2.92 -7.23 -1.46
CA GLY A 224 -3.57 -8.09 -0.45
C GLY A 224 -2.72 -8.25 0.81
N ALA A 225 -1.40 -8.30 0.65
CA ALA A 225 -0.46 -8.31 1.77
C ALA A 225 -0.45 -6.97 2.52
N GLU A 226 -0.43 -5.85 1.78
CA GLU A 226 -0.40 -4.51 2.39
C GLU A 226 -1.73 -4.10 3.04
N ALA A 227 -2.85 -4.76 2.71
CA ALA A 227 -4.16 -4.54 3.34
C ALA A 227 -4.15 -4.72 4.87
N ILE A 228 -3.24 -5.54 5.40
CA ILE A 228 -3.01 -5.73 6.84
C ILE A 228 -1.51 -5.69 7.22
N GLY A 229 -0.62 -5.49 6.24
CA GLY A 229 0.84 -5.63 6.41
C GLY A 229 1.58 -4.36 6.83
N MET A 230 0.91 -3.20 6.89
CA MET A 230 1.54 -1.98 7.39
C MET A 230 1.84 -2.09 8.89
N ALA A 231 3.12 -2.00 9.29
CA ALA A 231 3.50 -2.26 10.68
C ALA A 231 4.74 -1.50 11.18
N ASP A 232 4.80 -1.30 12.50
CA ASP A 232 5.95 -0.71 13.21
C ASP A 232 7.15 -1.66 13.19
N LYS A 233 6.89 -2.98 13.28
CA LYS A 233 7.86 -4.05 13.04
C LYS A 233 7.30 -5.04 12.03
N ARG A 234 8.10 -5.36 11.00
CA ARG A 234 7.78 -6.34 9.96
C ARG A 234 8.76 -7.50 10.07
N LEU A 235 8.29 -8.69 10.41
CA LEU A 235 9.07 -9.92 10.44
C LEU A 235 8.67 -10.80 9.27
N MET A 236 9.52 -11.74 8.87
CA MET A 236 9.21 -12.66 7.79
C MET A 236 9.74 -14.04 8.11
N LEU A 237 8.99 -15.08 7.78
CA LEU A 237 9.48 -16.45 7.91
C LEU A 237 10.58 -16.71 6.85
N SER A 238 11.60 -17.52 7.16
CA SER A 238 12.78 -17.71 6.29
C SER A 238 12.48 -18.27 4.90
N HIS A 239 11.37 -19.00 4.76
CA HIS A 239 10.87 -19.55 3.50
C HIS A 239 9.68 -18.75 2.96
N GLY A 240 9.20 -17.76 3.71
CA GLY A 240 8.19 -16.82 3.24
C GLY A 240 8.65 -16.04 2.00
N TYR A 241 7.67 -15.50 1.27
CA TYR A 241 7.92 -14.55 0.18
C TYR A 241 7.03 -13.32 0.29
N TYR A 242 7.52 -12.19 -0.22
CA TYR A 242 6.80 -10.93 -0.30
C TYR A 242 7.06 -10.32 -1.68
N SER A 243 6.00 -10.13 -2.47
CA SER A 243 6.11 -9.81 -3.89
C SER A 243 5.02 -8.86 -4.37
N VAL A 244 5.34 -8.08 -5.40
CA VAL A 244 4.42 -7.13 -6.06
C VAL A 244 3.33 -7.83 -6.87
N ILE A 245 3.63 -9.03 -7.38
CA ILE A 245 2.72 -9.92 -8.10
C ILE A 245 3.22 -11.36 -7.89
N SER A 246 2.38 -12.36 -8.17
CA SER A 246 2.84 -13.74 -8.22
C SER A 246 3.92 -13.93 -9.30
N PRO A 247 4.90 -14.85 -9.11
CA PRO A 247 5.87 -15.17 -10.14
C PRO A 247 5.25 -15.57 -11.49
N GLU A 248 4.13 -16.27 -11.43
CA GLU A 248 3.35 -16.68 -12.61
C GLU A 248 2.76 -15.47 -13.33
N GLY A 249 2.14 -14.54 -12.60
CA GLY A 249 1.58 -13.31 -13.17
C GLY A 249 2.66 -12.38 -13.73
N ALA A 250 3.83 -12.31 -13.11
CA ALA A 250 4.98 -11.59 -13.67
C ALA A 250 5.45 -12.21 -14.99
N ALA A 251 5.56 -13.54 -15.04
CA ALA A 251 5.97 -14.25 -16.25
C ALA A 251 4.92 -14.10 -17.37
N ALA A 252 3.63 -14.08 -17.05
CA ALA A 252 2.57 -13.82 -18.03
C ALA A 252 2.68 -12.40 -18.62
N ILE A 253 2.93 -11.39 -17.77
CA ILE A 253 3.11 -9.99 -18.21
C ILE A 253 4.37 -9.84 -19.07
N GLU A 254 5.51 -10.38 -18.63
CA GLU A 254 6.79 -10.29 -19.33
C GLU A 254 6.81 -11.10 -20.61
N GLY A 255 6.19 -12.28 -20.62
CA GLY A 255 6.03 -13.13 -21.80
C GLY A 255 4.96 -12.65 -22.79
N HIS A 256 4.24 -11.56 -22.48
CA HIS A 256 3.11 -11.05 -23.25
C HIS A 256 2.03 -12.10 -23.55
N ILE A 257 1.85 -13.03 -22.62
CA ILE A 257 0.94 -14.15 -22.77
C ILE A 257 -0.49 -13.65 -22.57
N ARG A 258 -1.38 -14.05 -23.48
CA ARG A 258 -2.80 -13.67 -23.46
C ARG A 258 -3.66 -14.92 -23.51
N GLY A 259 -4.76 -14.92 -22.75
CA GLY A 259 -5.69 -16.06 -22.72
C GLY A 259 -5.30 -17.11 -21.70
N SER A 260 -5.51 -18.39 -22.04
CA SER A 260 -5.34 -19.54 -21.12
C SER A 260 -3.97 -20.22 -21.20
N GLU A 261 -3.03 -19.67 -21.98
CA GLU A 261 -1.67 -20.21 -22.07
C GLU A 261 -0.91 -19.97 -20.77
N ARG A 262 -0.17 -20.99 -20.30
CA ARG A 262 0.67 -20.89 -19.11
C ARG A 262 2.06 -20.40 -19.48
N ALA A 263 2.66 -19.59 -18.60
CA ALA A 263 4.04 -19.16 -18.78
C ALA A 263 5.04 -20.34 -18.68
N PRO A 264 6.11 -20.35 -19.48
CA PRO A 264 7.17 -21.36 -19.37
C PRO A 264 7.78 -21.37 -17.96
N ALA A 265 8.09 -22.56 -17.43
CA ALA A 265 8.63 -22.72 -16.08
C ALA A 265 9.93 -21.91 -15.87
N GLU A 266 10.81 -21.88 -16.87
CA GLU A 266 12.06 -21.10 -16.84
C GLU A 266 11.82 -19.59 -16.70
N LEU A 267 10.77 -19.07 -17.35
CA LEU A 267 10.39 -17.66 -17.25
C LEU A 267 9.82 -17.35 -15.86
N ILE A 268 9.05 -18.27 -15.29
CA ILE A 268 8.52 -18.14 -13.91
C ILE A 268 9.67 -18.11 -12.90
N GLU A 269 10.63 -19.03 -13.01
CA GLU A 269 11.79 -19.07 -12.11
C GLU A 269 12.67 -17.83 -12.23
N SER A 270 12.95 -17.38 -13.46
CA SER A 270 13.72 -16.15 -13.68
C SER A 270 12.99 -14.90 -13.16
N CYS A 271 11.66 -14.82 -13.31
CA CYS A 271 10.85 -13.74 -12.76
C CYS A 271 10.82 -13.75 -11.22
N ALA A 272 10.74 -14.92 -10.59
CA ALA A 272 10.78 -15.06 -9.14
C ALA A 272 12.12 -14.55 -8.58
N LEU A 273 13.22 -14.93 -9.22
CA LEU A 273 14.57 -14.49 -8.85
C LEU A 273 14.74 -12.97 -9.06
N ALA A 274 14.36 -12.47 -10.24
CA ALA A 274 14.54 -11.05 -10.60
C ALA A 274 13.70 -10.12 -9.73
N GLN A 275 12.53 -10.55 -9.24
CA GLN A 275 11.69 -9.75 -8.34
C GLN A 275 12.21 -9.68 -6.90
N ARG A 276 13.21 -10.49 -6.53
CA ARG A 276 13.84 -10.52 -5.20
C ARG A 276 12.81 -10.69 -4.06
N ILE A 277 12.03 -11.77 -4.15
CA ILE A 277 10.84 -11.98 -3.31
C ILE A 277 11.15 -12.64 -1.96
N THR A 278 12.36 -13.14 -1.74
CA THR A 278 12.68 -13.98 -0.56
C THR A 278 12.82 -13.18 0.72
N ALA A 279 12.78 -13.83 1.89
CA ALA A 279 13.02 -13.17 3.17
C ALA A 279 14.40 -12.49 3.25
N GLN A 280 15.44 -13.11 2.67
CA GLN A 280 16.80 -12.57 2.65
C GLN A 280 16.88 -11.30 1.79
N ASP A 281 16.26 -11.34 0.60
CA ASP A 281 16.15 -10.18 -0.27
C ASP A 281 15.43 -9.01 0.42
N ASN A 282 14.32 -9.31 1.08
CA ASN A 282 13.49 -8.33 1.76
C ASN A 282 14.18 -7.69 2.96
N LEU A 283 14.98 -8.47 3.69
CA LEU A 283 15.82 -7.95 4.77
C LEU A 283 16.92 -7.05 4.22
N ALA A 284 17.60 -7.47 3.16
CA ALA A 284 18.65 -6.69 2.51
C ALA A 284 18.11 -5.38 1.91
N GLY A 285 16.89 -5.40 1.36
CA GLY A 285 16.19 -4.21 0.87
C GLY A 285 15.61 -3.31 1.97
N GLY A 286 15.64 -3.73 3.24
CA GLY A 286 15.11 -2.96 4.37
C GLY A 286 13.58 -2.89 4.42
N TYR A 287 12.87 -3.82 3.77
CA TYR A 287 11.40 -3.91 3.80
C TYR A 287 10.88 -4.63 5.03
N ILE A 288 11.69 -5.53 5.56
CA ILE A 288 11.44 -6.22 6.82
C ILE A 288 12.55 -5.88 7.83
N ASP A 289 12.24 -6.05 9.11
CA ASP A 289 13.09 -5.77 10.25
C ASP A 289 13.85 -7.01 10.76
N GLY A 290 13.41 -8.22 10.40
CA GLY A 290 14.01 -9.46 10.87
C GLY A 290 13.40 -10.71 10.23
N ILE A 291 14.15 -11.82 10.30
CA ILE A 291 13.73 -13.12 9.77
C ILE A 291 13.53 -14.08 10.95
N ILE A 292 12.39 -14.78 10.97
CA ILE A 292 12.14 -15.90 11.87
C ILE A 292 12.56 -17.16 11.11
N GLN A 293 13.54 -17.88 11.64
CA GLN A 293 14.02 -19.11 11.01
C GLN A 293 12.99 -20.22 11.17
N GLU A 294 12.82 -20.97 10.11
CA GLU A 294 11.95 -22.14 10.05
C GLU A 294 12.78 -23.43 10.06
N PRO A 295 12.17 -24.57 10.40
CA PRO A 295 12.80 -25.87 10.18
C PRO A 295 13.07 -26.11 8.68
N PRO A 296 13.98 -27.02 8.34
CA PRO A 296 14.25 -27.41 6.96
C PRO A 296 12.97 -27.76 6.20
N LEU A 297 12.87 -27.27 4.96
CA LEU A 297 11.70 -27.39 4.09
C LEU A 297 10.42 -26.72 4.61
N GLY A 298 10.50 -25.93 5.69
CA GLY A 298 9.42 -25.08 6.16
C GLY A 298 8.57 -25.66 7.30
N ALA A 299 7.98 -24.76 8.09
CA ALA A 299 7.19 -25.13 9.27
C ALA A 299 5.85 -25.82 8.93
N ARG A 300 5.54 -26.87 9.69
CA ARG A 300 4.29 -27.65 9.70
C ARG A 300 3.70 -27.67 11.12
N ALA A 301 2.45 -28.11 11.27
CA ALA A 301 1.70 -28.09 12.54
C ALA A 301 2.36 -28.86 13.71
N ASP A 302 3.23 -29.81 13.43
CA ASP A 302 3.96 -30.63 14.42
C ASP A 302 5.27 -30.00 14.93
N HIS A 303 5.71 -28.86 14.37
CA HIS A 303 6.95 -28.20 14.75
C HIS A 303 6.78 -27.25 15.96
N PHE A 304 6.58 -27.80 17.14
CA PHE A 304 6.35 -27.03 18.37
C PHE A 304 7.48 -26.03 18.72
N ASP A 305 8.74 -26.39 18.44
CA ASP A 305 9.89 -25.49 18.66
C ASP A 305 9.82 -24.23 17.79
N PHE A 306 9.31 -24.35 16.56
CA PHE A 306 9.08 -23.21 15.68
C PHE A 306 8.04 -22.25 16.27
N PHE A 307 6.90 -22.76 16.76
CA PHE A 307 5.89 -21.90 17.37
C PHE A 307 6.39 -21.22 18.65
N LYS A 308 7.20 -21.91 19.45
CA LYS A 308 7.89 -21.29 20.59
C LYS A 308 8.79 -20.14 20.14
N GLN A 309 9.56 -20.32 19.07
CA GLN A 309 10.37 -19.26 18.48
C GLN A 309 9.53 -18.10 17.96
N VAL A 310 8.41 -18.36 17.28
CA VAL A 310 7.46 -17.32 16.82
C VAL A 310 6.95 -16.52 18.01
N ARG A 311 6.52 -17.18 19.10
CA ARG A 311 6.07 -16.52 20.34
C ARG A 311 7.12 -15.58 20.89
N GLU A 312 8.36 -16.06 21.02
CA GLU A 312 9.48 -15.25 21.51
C GLU A 312 9.74 -14.02 20.62
N GLN A 313 9.78 -14.21 19.29
CA GLN A 313 10.06 -13.13 18.34
C GLN A 313 8.95 -12.08 18.30
N VAL A 314 7.69 -12.50 18.34
CA VAL A 314 6.55 -11.59 18.32
C VAL A 314 6.48 -10.77 19.61
N ILE A 315 6.66 -11.40 20.79
CA ILE A 315 6.75 -10.68 22.07
C ILE A 315 7.90 -9.68 22.05
N ARG A 316 9.09 -10.11 21.59
CA ARG A 316 10.26 -9.25 21.50
C ARG A 316 10.03 -8.06 20.57
N ALA A 317 9.43 -8.27 19.40
CA ALA A 317 9.12 -7.20 18.46
C ALA A 317 8.15 -6.18 19.09
N THR A 318 7.10 -6.64 19.77
CA THR A 318 6.14 -5.76 20.45
C THR A 318 6.79 -4.99 21.60
N ASP A 319 7.66 -5.64 22.39
CA ASP A 319 8.46 -5.01 23.44
C ASP A 319 9.40 -3.93 22.87
N GLU A 320 10.09 -4.22 21.77
CA GLU A 320 10.98 -3.26 21.08
C GLU A 320 10.23 -2.04 20.58
N VAL A 321 9.05 -2.23 19.97
CA VAL A 321 8.20 -1.11 19.51
C VAL A 321 7.80 -0.25 20.70
N ALA A 322 7.23 -0.84 21.75
CA ALA A 322 6.77 -0.13 22.93
C ALA A 322 7.90 0.62 23.66
N LEU A 323 9.08 0.00 23.84
CA LEU A 323 10.23 0.65 24.46
C LEU A 323 10.78 1.80 23.61
N SER A 324 10.75 1.67 22.29
CA SER A 324 11.31 2.68 21.40
C SER A 324 10.58 4.02 21.42
N VAL A 325 9.35 4.03 21.91
CA VAL A 325 8.51 5.23 22.06
C VAL A 325 8.28 5.63 23.51
N ARG A 326 8.83 4.91 24.50
CA ARG A 326 8.72 5.27 25.93
C ARG A 326 9.84 6.19 26.40
N GLY A 327 9.61 7.04 27.42
CA GLY A 327 10.64 7.84 28.09
C GLY A 327 11.30 9.00 27.29
N VAL A 328 12.27 9.67 27.92
CA VAL A 328 13.10 10.76 27.36
C VAL A 328 14.17 10.17 26.43
N HIS A 329 14.56 10.91 25.36
CA HIS A 329 15.41 10.42 24.25
C HIS A 329 16.68 9.68 24.71
N LEU A 330 17.37 10.18 25.74
CA LEU A 330 18.63 9.61 26.24
C LEU A 330 18.43 8.20 26.86
N PHE A 331 17.37 8.02 27.64
CA PHE A 331 17.07 6.76 28.30
C PHE A 331 16.51 5.70 27.33
N ARG A 332 15.97 6.10 26.18
CA ARG A 332 15.47 5.16 25.14
C ARG A 332 16.58 4.30 24.55
N ALA A 333 17.66 4.95 24.12
CA ALA A 333 18.79 4.25 23.50
C ALA A 333 19.44 3.28 24.50
N VAL A 334 19.56 3.70 25.77
CA VAL A 334 20.08 2.87 26.86
C VAL A 334 19.13 1.70 27.15
N ALA A 335 17.82 1.95 27.29
CA ALA A 335 16.83 0.91 27.54
C ALA A 335 16.78 -0.13 26.41
N LEU A 336 16.82 0.30 25.15
CA LEU A 336 16.87 -0.61 24.00
C LEU A 336 18.18 -1.40 23.94
N ARG A 337 19.33 -0.76 24.19
CA ARG A 337 20.63 -1.45 24.23
C ARG A 337 20.69 -2.47 25.36
N HIS A 338 20.16 -2.12 26.54
CA HIS A 338 20.08 -3.02 27.67
C HIS A 338 19.10 -4.17 27.41
N PHE A 339 17.93 -3.91 26.81
CA PHE A 339 16.96 -4.94 26.42
C PHE A 339 17.51 -5.90 25.37
N LYS A 340 18.30 -5.42 24.40
CA LYS A 340 18.99 -6.28 23.43
C LYS A 340 20.04 -7.19 24.07
N LYS A 341 20.58 -6.82 25.24
CA LYS A 341 21.54 -7.63 26.01
C LYS A 341 20.87 -8.52 27.05
N ASN A 342 19.78 -8.06 27.66
CA ASN A 342 19.01 -8.74 28.71
C ASN A 342 17.51 -8.70 28.35
N THR A 343 16.98 -9.82 27.86
CA THR A 343 15.58 -9.98 27.45
C THR A 343 14.61 -10.24 28.63
N ASP A 344 15.12 -10.37 29.86
CA ASP A 344 14.34 -10.73 31.06
C ASP A 344 13.41 -9.63 31.59
N VAL A 345 13.28 -8.49 30.92
CA VAL A 345 12.43 -7.39 31.36
C VAL A 345 11.03 -7.53 30.78
N ILE A 346 10.00 -7.66 31.63
CA ILE A 346 8.61 -7.63 31.18
C ILE A 346 8.21 -6.20 30.84
N VAL A 347 7.89 -5.95 29.57
CA VAL A 347 7.44 -4.64 29.08
C VAL A 347 5.92 -4.66 28.97
N ARG A 348 5.24 -3.78 29.72
CA ARG A 348 3.81 -3.50 29.50
C ARG A 348 3.62 -2.89 28.11
N TRP A 349 2.51 -3.10 27.42
CA TRP A 349 2.32 -2.52 26.07
C TRP A 349 1.46 -1.25 26.02
N SER A 350 0.86 -0.84 27.14
CA SER A 350 0.09 0.41 27.21
C SER A 350 0.96 1.66 26.94
N LEU A 351 0.52 2.55 26.08
CA LEU A 351 1.24 3.78 25.74
C LEU A 351 0.53 5.01 26.30
N ASN A 352 1.30 6.00 26.75
CA ASN A 352 0.73 7.32 27.07
C ASN A 352 0.60 8.16 25.79
N GLU A 353 -0.17 9.24 25.85
CA GLU A 353 -0.47 10.10 24.69
C GLU A 353 0.78 10.55 23.91
N LYS A 354 1.80 11.08 24.60
CA LYS A 354 3.06 11.47 23.95
C LYS A 354 3.81 10.30 23.32
N ALA A 355 3.69 9.08 23.85
CA ALA A 355 4.30 7.89 23.23
C ALA A 355 3.54 7.45 21.97
N ARG A 356 2.21 7.60 21.97
CA ARG A 356 1.32 7.32 20.84
C ARG A 356 1.62 8.23 19.65
N GLU A 357 1.71 9.53 19.86
CA GLU A 357 2.12 10.50 18.81
C GLU A 357 3.51 10.16 18.24
N ARG A 358 4.46 9.82 19.13
CA ARG A 358 5.81 9.41 18.71
C ARG A 358 5.82 8.12 17.92
N LEU A 359 4.91 7.18 18.20
CA LEU A 359 4.77 5.93 17.46
C LEU A 359 4.36 6.22 16.02
N VAL A 360 3.27 6.98 15.82
CA VAL A 360 2.79 7.38 14.49
C VAL A 360 3.89 8.13 13.72
N ALA A 361 4.55 9.10 14.37
CA ALA A 361 5.67 9.82 13.75
C ALA A 361 6.88 8.92 13.41
N LYS A 362 7.14 7.88 14.22
CA LYS A 362 8.21 6.92 13.96
C LYS A 362 7.85 6.00 12.78
N ARG A 363 6.60 5.55 12.69
CA ARG A 363 6.08 4.80 11.55
C ARG A 363 6.23 5.59 10.26
N PHE A 364 5.86 6.87 10.26
CA PHE A 364 6.04 7.75 9.11
C PHE A 364 7.51 7.82 8.67
N ARG A 365 8.43 8.05 9.61
CA ARG A 365 9.88 8.08 9.31
C ARG A 365 10.41 6.75 8.79
N LYS A 366 9.87 5.61 9.26
CA LYS A 366 10.23 4.27 8.78
C LYS A 366 9.88 4.14 7.30
N TYR A 367 8.63 4.38 6.92
CA TYR A 367 8.17 4.23 5.55
C TYR A 367 8.75 5.28 4.61
N ARG A 368 8.95 6.53 5.05
CA ARG A 368 9.61 7.57 4.22
C ARG A 368 11.00 7.14 3.74
N ARG A 369 11.76 6.43 4.59
CA ARG A 369 13.12 5.92 4.31
C ARG A 369 13.15 4.70 3.40
N MET A 370 12.08 3.89 3.37
CA MET A 370 12.02 2.71 2.50
C MET A 370 12.11 3.11 1.03
N ALA A 371 12.80 2.30 0.23
CA ALA A 371 12.99 2.46 -1.21
C ALA A 371 13.57 3.82 -1.68
N GLN A 372 14.20 4.60 -0.79
CA GLN A 372 14.84 5.87 -1.18
C GLN A 372 16.06 5.69 -2.09
N GLN A 373 16.67 4.50 -2.08
CA GLN A 373 17.83 4.17 -2.91
C GLN A 373 17.44 3.57 -4.27
N ALA A 374 16.14 3.42 -4.53
CA ALA A 374 15.64 2.64 -5.65
C ALA A 374 15.36 3.44 -6.93
N TYR A 375 15.42 4.78 -6.85
CA TYR A 375 15.28 5.69 -7.97
C TYR A 375 16.61 6.40 -8.28
N GLN A 376 16.72 6.95 -9.49
CA GLN A 376 17.86 7.75 -9.90
C GLN A 376 17.60 9.22 -9.55
N ASP A 377 18.52 9.86 -8.83
CA ASP A 377 18.46 11.29 -8.51
C ASP A 377 19.61 12.01 -9.22
N ASN A 378 19.29 12.59 -10.38
CA ASN A 378 20.26 13.21 -11.28
C ASN A 378 20.68 14.63 -10.84
N ARG A 379 20.17 15.13 -9.71
CA ARG A 379 20.57 16.44 -9.17
C ARG A 379 22.03 16.43 -8.71
N SER A 380 22.68 17.57 -8.83
CA SER A 380 24.02 17.80 -8.29
C SER A 380 24.03 17.67 -6.76
N LEU A 381 25.21 17.38 -6.18
CA LEU A 381 25.36 17.30 -4.72
C LEU A 381 24.98 18.62 -4.03
N LEU A 382 25.28 19.76 -4.67
CA LEU A 382 25.00 21.10 -4.16
C LEU A 382 23.48 21.37 -4.17
N GLU A 383 22.76 20.96 -5.22
CA GLU A 383 21.29 21.02 -5.27
C GLU A 383 20.65 20.11 -4.21
N LYS A 384 21.18 18.90 -4.01
CA LYS A 384 20.70 17.97 -2.96
C LYS A 384 20.84 18.59 -1.57
N MET A 385 21.98 19.22 -1.27
CA MET A 385 22.21 19.91 0.00
C MET A 385 21.32 21.14 0.15
N SER A 386 21.20 21.96 -0.89
CA SER A 386 20.35 23.16 -0.88
C SER A 386 18.87 22.82 -0.66
N ALA A 387 18.33 21.81 -1.36
CA ALA A 387 16.95 21.34 -1.19
C ALA A 387 16.67 20.80 0.22
N THR A 388 17.67 20.18 0.84
CA THR A 388 17.57 19.72 2.23
C THR A 388 17.57 20.92 3.20
N SER A 389 18.44 21.90 2.97
CA SER A 389 18.53 23.11 3.81
C SER A 389 17.30 24.02 3.69
N SER A 390 16.79 24.22 2.47
CA SER A 390 15.61 25.05 2.21
C SER A 390 14.35 24.40 2.78
N GLY A 391 14.23 23.07 2.67
CA GLY A 391 13.14 22.31 3.29
C GLY A 391 13.18 22.30 4.83
N ILE A 392 14.36 22.43 5.45
CA ILE A 392 14.47 22.61 6.91
C ILE A 392 14.05 24.02 7.30
N VAL A 393 14.56 25.03 6.61
CA VAL A 393 14.24 26.44 6.89
C VAL A 393 12.75 26.69 6.68
N SER A 394 12.18 26.33 5.52
CA SER A 394 10.75 26.53 5.22
C SER A 394 9.83 25.79 6.19
N ASN A 395 10.18 24.55 6.59
CA ASN A 395 9.42 23.82 7.61
C ASN A 395 9.50 24.51 8.98
N THR A 396 10.66 25.05 9.37
CA THR A 396 10.75 25.76 10.65
C THR A 396 9.96 27.06 10.64
N THR A 397 10.00 27.85 9.55
CA THR A 397 9.21 29.08 9.45
C THR A 397 7.72 28.77 9.38
N SER A 398 7.27 27.78 8.60
CA SER A 398 5.86 27.39 8.51
C SER A 398 5.34 26.78 9.82
N LEU A 399 6.13 25.97 10.52
CA LEU A 399 5.80 25.43 11.85
C LEU A 399 5.70 26.53 12.91
N ILE A 400 6.53 27.58 12.84
CA ILE A 400 6.49 28.69 13.78
C ILE A 400 5.32 29.64 13.47
N LEU A 401 5.16 30.07 12.21
CA LEU A 401 4.10 30.98 11.81
C LEU A 401 2.70 30.35 11.85
N TYR A 402 2.56 29.09 11.50
CA TYR A 402 1.25 28.43 11.41
C TYR A 402 1.06 27.36 12.50
N GLY A 403 2.09 26.59 12.86
CA GLY A 403 1.95 25.54 13.89
C GLY A 403 1.79 26.04 15.33
N LEU A 404 2.31 27.22 15.68
CA LEU A 404 2.11 27.82 17.02
C LEU A 404 0.97 28.83 17.06
N ILE A 405 0.85 29.68 16.03
CA ILE A 405 -0.09 30.79 16.02
C ILE A 405 -1.50 30.32 15.61
N LYS A 406 -1.63 29.40 14.65
CA LYS A 406 -2.94 28.98 14.11
C LYS A 406 -3.77 28.12 15.07
N PRO A 407 -3.26 27.07 15.74
CA PRO A 407 -4.08 26.35 16.72
C PRO A 407 -4.42 27.23 17.93
N PHE A 408 -3.57 28.20 18.30
CA PHE A 408 -3.90 29.17 19.33
C PHE A 408 -5.02 30.13 18.85
N LYS A 409 -4.90 30.66 17.63
CA LYS A 409 -5.90 31.56 17.02
C LYS A 409 -7.23 30.85 16.75
N GLN A 410 -7.23 29.66 16.15
CA GLN A 410 -8.42 28.84 15.90
C GLN A 410 -9.06 28.32 17.18
N ARG A 411 -8.28 28.04 18.24
CA ARG A 411 -8.86 27.66 19.55
C ARG A 411 -9.47 28.87 20.24
N VAL A 412 -8.87 30.05 20.12
CA VAL A 412 -9.44 31.30 20.62
C VAL A 412 -10.67 31.71 19.81
N GLU A 413 -10.65 31.58 18.48
CA GLU A 413 -11.78 31.86 17.58
C GLU A 413 -12.91 30.84 17.77
N ARG A 414 -12.61 29.56 17.93
CA ARG A 414 -13.62 28.51 18.17
C ARG A 414 -14.21 28.60 19.58
N ILE A 415 -13.39 28.90 20.61
CA ILE A 415 -13.91 29.25 21.94
C ILE A 415 -14.74 30.53 21.83
N ALA A 416 -14.31 31.54 21.08
CA ALA A 416 -15.08 32.77 20.92
C ALA A 416 -16.39 32.55 20.15
N GLU A 417 -16.41 31.74 19.08
CA GLU A 417 -17.60 31.35 18.32
C GLU A 417 -18.53 30.47 19.16
N GLU A 418 -18.02 29.44 19.85
CA GLU A 418 -18.81 28.61 20.78
C GLU A 418 -19.38 29.46 21.93
N PHE A 419 -18.61 30.38 22.50
CA PHE A 419 -19.07 31.31 23.53
C PHE A 419 -20.03 32.36 22.98
N LEU A 420 -19.85 32.83 21.74
CA LEU A 420 -20.76 33.76 21.08
C LEU A 420 -22.08 33.08 20.73
N ASP A 421 -22.05 31.83 20.27
CA ASP A 421 -23.22 31.02 19.92
C ASP A 421 -23.99 30.60 21.19
N GLU A 422 -23.31 30.27 22.29
CA GLU A 422 -23.94 30.01 23.60
C GLU A 422 -24.47 31.31 24.27
N VAL A 423 -23.77 32.44 24.12
CA VAL A 423 -24.20 33.74 24.70
C VAL A 423 -25.29 34.42 23.85
N HIS A 424 -25.38 34.13 22.53
CA HIS A 424 -26.47 34.62 21.68
C HIS A 424 -27.84 34.11 22.15
N VAL A 425 -27.87 32.92 22.76
CA VAL A 425 -29.10 32.32 23.30
C VAL A 425 -29.48 32.92 24.66
N ILE A 426 -28.53 33.47 25.43
CA ILE A 426 -28.79 33.84 26.83
C ILE A 426 -28.92 35.35 27.08
N THR A 427 -28.23 36.29 26.41
CA THR A 427 -28.45 37.71 26.75
C THR A 427 -28.08 38.72 25.67
N ALA A 428 -29.07 39.12 24.86
CA ALA A 428 -28.99 40.34 24.03
C ALA A 428 -28.69 41.63 24.85
N ARG A 429 -28.88 41.59 26.18
CA ARG A 429 -28.63 42.71 27.11
C ARG A 429 -27.18 42.85 27.59
N PHE A 430 -26.41 41.76 27.67
CA PHE A 430 -25.04 41.80 28.19
C PHE A 430 -24.04 42.33 27.17
N TYR A 431 -24.34 42.14 25.89
CA TYR A 431 -23.50 42.53 24.76
C TYR A 431 -23.17 44.04 24.73
N ALA A 432 -24.11 44.89 25.16
CA ALA A 432 -23.92 46.34 25.20
C ALA A 432 -22.94 46.79 26.30
N MET A 433 -22.93 46.11 27.45
CA MET A 433 -22.07 46.44 28.59
C MET A 433 -20.63 45.98 28.35
N PHE A 434 -20.47 44.79 27.76
CA PHE A 434 -19.17 44.21 27.46
C PHE A 434 -18.39 44.99 26.39
N ARG A 435 -19.10 45.60 25.43
CA ARG A 435 -18.53 46.45 24.37
C ARG A 435 -17.85 47.72 24.93
N GLY A 436 -18.36 48.26 26.03
CA GLY A 436 -17.74 49.40 26.73
C GLY A 436 -16.44 49.04 27.44
N LEU A 437 -16.32 47.79 27.92
CA LEU A 437 -15.14 47.29 28.61
C LEU A 437 -14.01 46.93 27.63
N LEU A 438 -14.34 46.27 26.51
CA LEU A 438 -13.39 45.93 25.44
C LEU A 438 -12.72 47.16 24.82
N ARG A 439 -13.43 48.29 24.72
CA ARG A 439 -12.91 49.55 24.17
C ARG A 439 -11.88 50.24 25.10
N LYS A 440 -11.89 49.95 26.40
CA LYS A 440 -10.88 50.41 27.37
C LYS A 440 -9.61 49.56 27.39
N VAL A 441 -9.66 48.32 26.89
CA VAL A 441 -8.53 47.37 26.88
C VAL A 441 -7.80 47.35 25.53
N GLY A 442 -8.14 48.27 24.60
CA GLY A 442 -7.45 48.37 23.30
C GLY A 442 -7.74 47.22 22.34
N VAL A 443 -8.72 46.36 22.64
CA VAL A 443 -9.19 45.31 21.73
C VAL A 443 -10.20 45.96 20.79
N THR A 444 -9.72 46.44 19.64
CA THR A 444 -10.60 46.83 18.54
C THR A 444 -11.32 45.58 18.02
N SER A 445 -12.58 45.38 18.42
CA SER A 445 -13.46 44.39 17.79
C SER A 445 -13.83 44.89 16.39
N GLY A 446 -12.95 44.57 15.47
CA GLY A 446 -13.01 44.92 14.07
C GLY A 446 -11.85 44.23 13.41
N MET A 447 -11.79 42.89 13.52
CA MET A 447 -11.09 42.13 12.49
C MET A 447 -11.81 42.47 11.20
N ASP A 448 -11.10 43.22 10.36
CA ASP A 448 -11.60 43.69 9.08
C ASP A 448 -12.11 42.48 8.31
N ARG A 449 -13.38 42.48 7.93
CA ARG A 449 -14.02 41.37 7.20
C ARG A 449 -13.24 41.05 5.92
N GLN A 450 -12.52 42.05 5.41
CA GLN A 450 -11.58 41.98 4.30
C GLN A 450 -10.28 41.21 4.65
N LYS A 451 -9.70 41.40 5.85
CA LYS A 451 -8.58 40.58 6.35
C LYS A 451 -9.01 39.16 6.66
N GLU A 452 -10.23 38.96 7.15
CA GLU A 452 -10.80 37.63 7.35
C GLU A 452 -11.00 36.93 5.99
N MET A 453 -11.54 37.64 4.99
CA MET A 453 -11.63 37.17 3.60
C MET A 453 -10.27 36.93 2.92
N GLU A 454 -9.22 37.67 3.25
CA GLU A 454 -7.85 37.44 2.77
C GLU A 454 -7.19 36.24 3.47
N LEU A 455 -7.48 36.01 4.75
CA LEU A 455 -6.98 34.87 5.54
C LEU A 455 -7.76 33.57 5.28
N THR A 456 -9.01 33.68 4.82
CA THR A 456 -9.86 32.57 4.33
C THR A 456 -9.96 32.56 2.80
N GLY A 457 -9.12 33.37 2.15
CA GLY A 457 -9.10 33.59 0.72
C GLY A 457 -8.18 32.59 0.06
N LEU A 458 -8.67 31.99 -1.03
CA LEU A 458 -7.89 31.09 -1.86
C LEU A 458 -6.54 31.71 -2.23
N SER A 459 -5.46 30.94 -2.13
CA SER A 459 -4.10 31.43 -2.41
C SER A 459 -4.02 32.12 -3.78
N GLN A 460 -3.89 33.45 -3.79
CA GLN A 460 -3.83 34.28 -4.99
C GLN A 460 -2.38 34.42 -5.49
N SER A 461 -2.20 34.88 -6.74
CA SER A 461 -0.89 35.14 -7.33
C SER A 461 -0.25 36.43 -6.80
N GLU A 462 0.97 36.34 -6.27
CA GLU A 462 1.91 37.48 -6.16
C GLU A 462 2.48 37.84 -7.55
N PRO A 463 2.84 39.11 -7.79
CA PRO A 463 3.46 39.52 -9.04
C PRO A 463 4.95 39.13 -9.10
N GLU A 464 5.36 38.69 -10.29
CA GLU A 464 6.73 38.54 -10.83
C GLU A 464 7.46 37.18 -10.77
N THR A 465 7.33 36.44 -11.88
CA THR A 465 8.48 35.94 -12.67
C THR A 465 7.99 35.75 -14.11
N PRO A 466 8.75 36.08 -15.18
CA PRO A 466 8.21 36.11 -16.52
C PRO A 466 7.63 34.73 -16.92
N ALA A 467 6.41 34.75 -17.46
CA ALA A 467 5.85 33.58 -18.13
C ALA A 467 6.85 33.09 -19.18
N LEU A 468 7.16 31.79 -19.19
CA LEU A 468 7.77 31.19 -20.38
C LEU A 468 6.67 31.28 -21.44
N VAL A 469 6.80 32.26 -22.34
CA VAL A 469 5.91 32.45 -23.50
C VAL A 469 6.05 31.22 -24.39
N ASN A 470 5.18 30.24 -24.19
CA ASN A 470 4.86 29.27 -25.24
C ASN A 470 3.55 29.74 -25.88
N ASP A 471 3.72 30.45 -26.98
CA ASP A 471 2.71 31.20 -27.73
C ASP A 471 1.87 30.32 -28.68
N SER A 472 1.80 29.01 -28.46
CA SER A 472 1.08 28.10 -29.34
C SER A 472 -0.03 27.37 -28.59
N ASP A 473 -1.27 27.53 -29.06
CA ASP A 473 -2.37 26.62 -28.73
C ASP A 473 -1.93 25.18 -29.03
N TYR A 474 -1.98 24.29 -28.04
CA TYR A 474 -1.60 22.90 -28.23
C TYR A 474 -2.60 22.22 -29.18
N VAL A 475 -2.14 21.90 -30.39
CA VAL A 475 -2.90 21.11 -31.36
C VAL A 475 -2.53 19.64 -31.18
N SER A 476 -3.53 18.78 -30.99
CA SER A 476 -3.28 17.34 -30.89
C SER A 476 -2.68 16.80 -32.19
N PRO A 477 -1.66 15.94 -32.14
CA PRO A 477 -1.17 15.22 -33.32
C PRO A 477 -2.27 14.43 -34.04
N GLN A 478 -3.29 13.97 -33.31
CA GLN A 478 -4.43 13.27 -33.91
C GLN A 478 -5.32 14.21 -34.74
N ALA A 479 -5.34 15.50 -34.44
CA ALA A 479 -6.08 16.52 -35.20
C ALA A 479 -5.41 16.85 -36.54
N LEU A 480 -4.08 16.63 -36.64
CA LEU A 480 -3.29 16.90 -37.85
C LEU A 480 -3.43 15.81 -38.92
N VAL A 481 -3.94 14.64 -38.54
CA VAL A 481 -4.16 13.53 -39.47
C VAL A 481 -5.51 13.70 -40.14
N ASP A 482 -5.49 13.88 -41.46
CA ASP A 482 -6.70 14.01 -42.27
C ASP A 482 -7.42 12.65 -42.39
N ARG A 483 -8.41 12.42 -41.53
CA ARG A 483 -9.24 11.21 -41.51
C ARG A 483 -10.57 11.43 -40.81
N GLU A 484 -11.53 10.60 -41.14
CA GLU A 484 -12.78 10.45 -40.39
C GLU A 484 -12.62 9.44 -39.26
N ILE A 485 -13.29 9.70 -38.14
CA ILE A 485 -13.26 8.84 -36.95
C ILE A 485 -14.68 8.40 -36.60
N THR A 486 -14.89 7.09 -36.66
CA THR A 486 -16.14 6.47 -36.22
C THR A 486 -16.17 6.29 -34.70
N CYS A 487 -17.26 6.74 -34.08
CA CYS A 487 -17.48 6.52 -32.65
C CYS A 487 -17.69 5.02 -32.35
N PRO A 488 -17.08 4.45 -31.28
CA PRO A 488 -17.34 3.07 -30.87
C PRO A 488 -18.82 2.78 -30.54
N HIS A 489 -19.62 3.82 -30.27
CA HIS A 489 -21.04 3.73 -30.02
C HIS A 489 -21.92 4.01 -31.25
N SER A 490 -21.35 4.20 -32.45
CA SER A 490 -22.10 4.50 -33.68
C SER A 490 -23.24 3.52 -33.92
N LYS A 491 -22.96 2.21 -33.87
CA LYS A 491 -23.96 1.15 -34.04
C LYS A 491 -25.09 1.18 -33.00
N LYS A 492 -24.82 1.64 -31.78
CA LYS A 492 -25.79 1.63 -30.66
C LYS A 492 -26.56 2.93 -30.50
N ARG A 493 -25.96 4.06 -30.88
CA ARG A 493 -26.48 5.41 -30.61
C ARG A 493 -26.62 6.28 -31.86
N GLY A 494 -26.41 5.71 -33.05
CA GLY A 494 -26.52 6.44 -34.32
C GLY A 494 -25.52 7.59 -34.45
N CYS A 495 -24.33 7.47 -33.85
CA CYS A 495 -23.31 8.53 -33.96
C CYS A 495 -22.79 8.63 -35.39
N LEU A 496 -22.74 9.85 -35.90
CA LEU A 496 -22.09 10.19 -37.16
C LEU A 496 -20.57 10.08 -37.06
N ASP A 497 -19.93 9.86 -38.20
CA ASP A 497 -18.48 9.98 -38.34
C ASP A 497 -18.07 11.45 -38.27
N ILE A 498 -16.91 11.72 -37.67
CA ILE A 498 -16.45 13.08 -37.40
C ILE A 498 -15.03 13.22 -37.89
N TRP A 499 -14.73 14.35 -38.53
CA TRP A 499 -13.37 14.70 -38.92
C TRP A 499 -12.45 14.79 -37.69
N ALA A 500 -11.27 14.16 -37.78
CA ALA A 500 -10.32 14.10 -36.67
C ALA A 500 -9.90 15.49 -36.19
N ARG A 501 -9.72 16.44 -37.13
CA ARG A 501 -9.41 17.84 -36.83
C ARG A 501 -10.43 18.45 -35.87
N ASP A 502 -11.71 18.37 -36.22
CA ASP A 502 -12.81 18.94 -35.43
C ASP A 502 -12.93 18.21 -34.09
N LEU A 503 -12.87 16.87 -34.11
CA LEU A 503 -13.02 16.05 -32.92
C LEU A 503 -11.99 16.42 -31.83
N PHE A 504 -10.71 16.54 -32.20
CA PHE A 504 -9.63 16.74 -31.24
C PHE A 504 -9.29 18.20 -30.95
N THR A 505 -9.73 19.14 -31.81
CA THR A 505 -9.54 20.58 -31.59
C THR A 505 -10.77 21.17 -30.89
N ASP A 506 -11.91 21.21 -31.57
CA ASP A 506 -13.11 21.91 -31.10
C ASP A 506 -13.90 21.10 -30.06
N TYR A 507 -13.88 19.77 -30.21
CA TYR A 507 -14.64 18.89 -29.33
C TYR A 507 -13.83 18.27 -28.19
N ALA A 508 -12.56 18.62 -28.00
CA ALA A 508 -11.71 18.08 -26.92
C ALA A 508 -11.64 16.54 -26.89
N GLY A 509 -11.76 15.89 -28.06
CA GLY A 509 -11.84 14.44 -28.18
C GLY A 509 -13.15 13.87 -27.60
N VAL A 510 -14.23 14.63 -27.53
CA VAL A 510 -15.55 14.19 -27.03
C VAL A 510 -16.54 14.09 -28.18
N CYS A 511 -17.16 12.92 -28.37
CA CYS A 511 -18.20 12.76 -29.37
C CYS A 511 -19.39 13.71 -29.08
N PRO A 512 -19.78 14.61 -29.99
CA PRO A 512 -20.91 15.53 -29.80
C PRO A 512 -22.25 14.82 -29.63
N ASN A 513 -22.43 13.65 -30.26
CA ASN A 513 -23.70 12.93 -30.20
C ASN A 513 -23.87 12.15 -28.88
N CYS A 514 -22.91 11.28 -28.54
CA CYS A 514 -23.06 10.38 -27.39
C CYS A 514 -22.22 10.77 -26.16
N GLY A 515 -21.35 11.77 -26.29
CA GLY A 515 -20.42 12.19 -25.25
C GLY A 515 -19.32 11.19 -24.94
N TYR A 516 -19.02 10.22 -25.81
CA TYR A 516 -17.89 9.31 -25.62
C TYR A 516 -16.57 10.06 -25.72
N ASN A 517 -15.71 9.93 -24.71
CA ASN A 517 -14.39 10.54 -24.73
C ASN A 517 -13.39 9.59 -25.38
N PHE A 518 -12.78 10.03 -26.47
CA PHE A 518 -11.69 9.34 -27.14
C PHE A 518 -10.39 9.51 -26.34
N PRO A 519 -9.43 8.58 -26.50
CA PRO A 519 -8.09 8.73 -25.94
C PRO A 519 -7.46 10.06 -26.38
N MET A 520 -6.91 10.80 -25.42
CA MET A 520 -6.31 12.11 -25.63
C MET A 520 -4.89 12.10 -25.06
N GLU A 521 -3.97 12.89 -25.62
CA GLU A 521 -2.64 12.97 -25.05
C GLU A 521 -2.64 13.76 -23.73
N TYR A 522 -1.67 13.45 -22.86
CA TYR A 522 -1.58 14.11 -21.57
C TYR A 522 -1.25 15.61 -21.68
N GLN A 523 -0.54 16.01 -22.74
CA GLN A 523 -0.24 17.41 -23.03
C GLN A 523 -1.53 18.21 -23.23
N TRP A 524 -2.58 17.60 -23.78
CA TRP A 524 -3.85 18.29 -24.01
C TRP A 524 -4.40 18.89 -22.71
N TYR A 525 -4.44 18.13 -21.61
CA TYR A 525 -4.96 18.68 -20.35
C TYR A 525 -3.99 19.67 -19.71
N LEU A 526 -2.67 19.52 -19.87
CA LEU A 526 -1.70 20.49 -19.35
C LEU A 526 -1.95 21.89 -19.94
N HIS A 527 -2.32 21.96 -21.22
CA HIS A 527 -2.57 23.21 -21.94
C HIS A 527 -4.01 23.73 -21.84
N ASN A 528 -5.01 22.84 -21.66
CA ASN A 528 -6.43 23.21 -21.69
C ASN A 528 -7.13 23.25 -20.33
N VAL A 529 -6.62 22.54 -19.32
CA VAL A 529 -7.22 22.54 -17.97
C VAL A 529 -6.66 23.68 -17.12
N PHE A 530 -5.36 23.95 -17.19
CA PHE A 530 -4.68 24.99 -16.40
C PHE A 530 -4.58 26.31 -17.16
N ASP A 531 -4.32 27.40 -16.45
CA ASP A 531 -4.14 28.72 -17.04
C ASP A 531 -2.91 28.75 -17.95
N ARG A 532 -3.00 29.49 -19.06
CA ARG A 532 -1.93 29.60 -20.06
C ARG A 532 -0.62 30.05 -19.41
N GLY A 533 0.47 29.33 -19.69
CA GLY A 533 1.80 29.65 -19.16
C GLY A 533 2.02 29.42 -17.66
N SER A 534 1.03 28.87 -16.94
CA SER A 534 1.11 28.68 -15.47
C SER A 534 1.85 27.41 -15.03
N VAL A 535 1.93 26.40 -15.91
CA VAL A 535 2.51 25.09 -15.58
C VAL A 535 4.02 25.18 -15.40
N ARG A 536 4.51 24.89 -14.19
CA ARG A 536 5.93 24.85 -13.84
C ARG A 536 6.29 23.48 -13.24
N GLU A 537 6.92 22.63 -14.03
CA GLU A 537 7.41 21.33 -13.59
C GLU A 537 8.51 21.46 -12.53
N PHE A 538 8.50 20.56 -11.55
CA PHE A 538 9.57 20.37 -10.57
C PHE A 538 9.84 18.88 -10.37
N ASN A 539 10.97 18.54 -9.73
CA ASN A 539 11.47 17.16 -9.57
C ASN A 539 11.77 16.42 -10.89
N ARG A 540 12.02 17.11 -12.00
CA ARG A 540 12.31 16.48 -13.29
C ARG A 540 13.48 15.49 -13.22
N ASP A 541 14.49 15.80 -12.41
CA ASP A 541 15.73 15.05 -12.24
C ASP A 541 15.58 13.69 -11.53
N ILE A 542 14.41 13.41 -10.96
CA ILE A 542 14.10 12.10 -10.38
C ILE A 542 13.67 11.18 -11.53
N ALA A 543 14.46 10.15 -11.80
CA ALA A 543 14.26 9.24 -12.93
C ALA A 543 13.98 7.80 -12.49
N SER A 544 13.21 7.09 -13.32
CA SER A 544 12.97 5.65 -13.16
C SER A 544 14.28 4.86 -13.26
N GLY A 545 14.47 3.88 -12.39
CA GLY A 545 15.67 3.04 -12.35
C GLY A 545 15.38 1.54 -12.41
N ASN A 546 16.43 0.72 -12.29
CA ASN A 546 16.37 -0.74 -12.27
C ASN A 546 16.99 -1.32 -10.98
N PRO A 547 16.40 -1.09 -9.79
CA PRO A 547 17.00 -1.44 -8.49
C PRO A 547 17.20 -2.95 -8.28
N THR A 548 16.37 -3.76 -8.92
CA THR A 548 16.42 -5.23 -8.88
C THR A 548 17.42 -5.81 -9.87
N LYS A 549 17.92 -5.02 -10.83
CA LYS A 549 18.66 -5.49 -12.02
C LYS A 549 17.83 -6.46 -12.86
N PHE A 550 16.54 -6.14 -13.03
CA PHE A 550 15.64 -6.92 -13.86
C PHE A 550 16.18 -7.02 -15.30
N PRO A 551 16.20 -8.22 -15.92
CA PRO A 551 16.81 -8.42 -17.24
C PRO A 551 16.23 -7.50 -18.32
N ASN A 552 17.11 -6.94 -19.16
CA ASN A 552 16.77 -6.06 -20.28
C ASN A 552 15.91 -4.83 -19.91
N PHE A 553 15.79 -4.48 -18.63
CA PHE A 553 14.88 -3.45 -18.19
C PHE A 553 15.45 -2.04 -18.40
N ASP A 554 16.76 -1.83 -18.23
CA ASP A 554 17.40 -0.53 -18.46
C ASP A 554 17.20 -0.03 -19.90
N ALA A 555 17.41 -0.90 -20.89
CA ALA A 555 17.15 -0.56 -22.30
C ALA A 555 15.69 -0.19 -22.56
N ARG A 556 14.74 -0.85 -21.88
CA ARG A 556 13.30 -0.56 -21.98
C ARG A 556 12.91 0.75 -21.29
N ILE A 557 13.59 1.13 -20.21
CA ILE A 557 13.43 2.45 -19.58
C ILE A 557 13.96 3.53 -20.53
N GLU A 558 15.18 3.38 -21.04
CA GLU A 558 15.80 4.36 -21.94
C GLU A 558 15.00 4.53 -23.24
N ALA A 559 14.45 3.45 -23.79
CA ALA A 559 13.53 3.54 -24.92
C ALA A 559 12.25 4.33 -24.58
N ALA A 560 11.69 4.16 -23.37
CA ALA A 560 10.53 4.92 -22.92
C ALA A 560 10.86 6.41 -22.71
N LYS A 561 12.03 6.71 -22.13
CA LYS A 561 12.53 8.08 -21.98
C LYS A 561 12.69 8.76 -23.34
N LYS A 562 13.38 8.13 -24.29
CA LYS A 562 13.55 8.65 -25.67
C LYS A 562 12.22 8.88 -26.37
N LYS A 563 11.27 7.96 -26.22
CA LYS A 563 9.94 8.05 -26.86
C LYS A 563 9.08 9.18 -26.29
N THR A 564 9.17 9.43 -24.99
CA THR A 564 8.22 10.34 -24.29
C THR A 564 8.83 11.69 -23.91
N GLY A 565 10.16 11.79 -23.86
CA GLY A 565 10.88 12.94 -23.31
C GLY A 565 10.80 13.05 -21.78
N LEU A 566 10.22 12.06 -21.09
CA LEU A 566 10.03 12.05 -19.64
C LEU A 566 11.05 11.12 -18.96
N GLU A 567 11.52 11.51 -17.77
CA GLU A 567 12.43 10.69 -16.96
C GLU A 567 11.71 9.58 -16.16
N SER A 568 10.41 9.74 -15.94
CA SER A 568 9.57 8.80 -15.19
C SER A 568 8.12 8.89 -15.66
N SER A 569 7.24 7.98 -15.21
CA SER A 569 5.83 8.08 -15.55
C SER A 569 5.08 9.16 -14.76
N CYS A 570 5.66 9.65 -13.66
CA CYS A 570 5.08 10.73 -12.88
C CYS A 570 5.67 12.10 -13.28
N LEU A 571 4.77 13.06 -13.56
CA LEU A 571 5.09 14.47 -13.75
C LEU A 571 4.49 15.26 -12.57
N THR A 572 5.29 16.12 -11.97
CA THR A 572 4.87 16.97 -10.84
C THR A 572 5.09 18.43 -11.18
N PHE A 573 4.07 19.27 -10.99
CA PHE A 573 4.12 20.66 -11.42
C PHE A 573 3.23 21.55 -10.55
N ASN A 574 3.59 22.83 -10.46
CA ASN A 574 2.69 23.86 -9.94
C ASN A 574 1.94 24.46 -11.12
N ALA A 575 0.68 24.82 -10.94
CA ALA A 575 -0.11 25.52 -11.95
C ALA A 575 -1.10 26.48 -11.29
N THR A 576 -1.74 27.30 -12.12
CA THR A 576 -2.94 28.03 -11.72
C THR A 576 -4.15 27.54 -12.50
N LEU A 577 -5.32 27.56 -11.87
CA LEU A 577 -6.59 27.19 -12.47
C LEU A 577 -7.63 28.25 -12.13
N GLU A 578 -7.94 29.12 -13.10
CA GLU A 578 -8.79 30.30 -12.86
C GLU A 578 -8.24 31.16 -11.69
N GLY A 579 -6.92 31.37 -11.67
CA GLY A 579 -6.22 32.11 -10.62
C GLY A 579 -5.91 31.34 -9.33
N LEU A 580 -6.50 30.15 -9.14
CA LEU A 580 -6.18 29.27 -7.99
C LEU A 580 -4.82 28.61 -8.16
N ARG A 581 -3.89 28.85 -7.23
CA ARG A 581 -2.64 28.08 -7.19
C ARG A 581 -2.89 26.65 -6.74
N VAL A 582 -2.46 25.68 -7.52
CA VAL A 582 -2.61 24.25 -7.25
C VAL A 582 -1.28 23.54 -7.46
N THR A 583 -0.97 22.60 -6.57
CA THR A 583 0.13 21.66 -6.78
C THR A 583 -0.44 20.37 -7.38
N CYS A 584 0.16 19.90 -8.47
CA CYS A 584 -0.34 18.76 -9.23
C CYS A 584 0.68 17.63 -9.33
N ALA A 585 0.17 16.41 -9.34
CA ALA A 585 0.89 15.22 -9.78
C ALA A 585 0.06 14.46 -10.81
N THR A 586 0.71 13.97 -11.87
CA THR A 586 0.06 13.16 -12.91
C THR A 586 0.84 11.90 -13.19
N LEU A 587 0.12 10.80 -13.45
CA LEU A 587 0.68 9.54 -13.93
C LEU A 587 0.40 9.42 -15.43
N VAL A 588 1.47 9.47 -16.23
CA VAL A 588 1.43 9.51 -17.68
C VAL A 588 1.47 8.11 -18.26
N ALA A 589 0.31 7.63 -18.74
CA ALA A 589 0.16 6.32 -19.36
C ALA A 589 1.17 6.01 -20.49
N ASN A 590 1.61 7.02 -21.24
CA ASN A 590 2.54 6.85 -22.36
C ASN A 590 3.92 6.34 -21.92
N PHE A 591 4.32 6.63 -20.68
CA PHE A 591 5.53 6.08 -20.10
C PHE A 591 5.20 4.75 -19.41
N ARG A 592 5.44 3.63 -20.11
CA ARG A 592 5.26 2.27 -19.58
C ARG A 592 3.91 2.04 -18.88
N GLY A 593 2.82 2.48 -19.50
CA GLY A 593 1.47 2.32 -18.98
C GLY A 593 1.16 3.17 -17.74
N GLY A 594 1.99 4.16 -17.41
CA GLY A 594 1.82 4.95 -16.18
C GLY A 594 2.11 4.13 -14.92
N SER A 595 2.92 3.07 -15.05
CA SER A 595 3.27 2.20 -13.94
C SER A 595 4.08 2.96 -12.88
N VAL A 596 3.77 2.68 -11.62
CA VAL A 596 4.35 3.36 -10.45
C VAL A 596 5.48 2.52 -9.87
N GLY A 597 6.69 3.09 -9.84
CA GLY A 597 7.85 2.59 -9.14
C GLY A 597 8.34 3.58 -8.08
N ALA A 598 9.58 3.40 -7.61
CA ALA A 598 10.19 4.22 -6.56
C ALA A 598 10.33 5.70 -6.94
N ALA A 599 10.61 6.00 -8.21
CA ALA A 599 10.75 7.36 -8.72
C ALA A 599 9.42 8.11 -8.66
N GLU A 600 8.34 7.47 -9.14
CA GLU A 600 6.99 8.02 -9.10
C GLU A 600 6.52 8.24 -7.67
N GLY A 601 6.74 7.28 -6.78
CA GLY A 601 6.39 7.41 -5.36
C GLY A 601 7.15 8.56 -4.68
N GLU A 602 8.45 8.73 -4.96
CA GLU A 602 9.21 9.87 -4.45
C GLU A 602 8.69 11.22 -4.97
N LYS A 603 8.44 11.33 -6.28
CA LYS A 603 7.88 12.56 -6.88
C LYS A 603 6.55 12.93 -6.23
N PHE A 604 5.66 11.95 -6.07
CA PHE A 604 4.34 12.16 -5.48
C PHE A 604 4.45 12.66 -4.03
N ILE A 605 5.31 12.03 -3.21
CA ILE A 605 5.52 12.44 -1.82
C ILE A 605 6.10 13.85 -1.74
N ARG A 606 7.12 14.18 -2.54
CA ARG A 606 7.71 15.52 -2.56
C ARG A 606 6.71 16.58 -3.02
N ALA A 607 5.83 16.24 -3.95
CA ALA A 607 4.76 17.14 -4.38
C ALA A 607 3.74 17.39 -3.26
N LEU A 608 3.37 16.37 -2.48
CA LEU A 608 2.53 16.55 -1.28
C LEU A 608 3.23 17.40 -0.22
N GLU A 609 4.51 17.13 0.07
CA GLU A 609 5.33 17.92 1.01
C GLU A 609 5.45 19.40 0.56
N LEU A 610 5.54 19.63 -0.75
CA LEU A 610 5.54 20.98 -1.33
C LEU A 610 4.17 21.66 -1.19
N ALA A 611 3.08 20.95 -1.52
CA ALA A 611 1.72 21.47 -1.39
C ALA A 611 1.39 21.81 0.07
N GLN A 612 1.85 20.98 1.00
CA GLN A 612 1.78 21.22 2.43
C GLN A 612 2.51 22.51 2.83
N THR A 613 3.77 22.65 2.41
CA THR A 613 4.60 23.83 2.73
C THR A 613 4.03 25.13 2.14
N LYS A 614 3.48 25.05 0.92
CA LYS A 614 2.88 26.19 0.21
C LYS A 614 1.42 26.45 0.59
N HIS A 615 0.84 25.61 1.43
CA HIS A 615 -0.57 25.66 1.79
C HIS A 615 -1.52 25.61 0.57
N GLN A 616 -1.20 24.82 -0.45
CA GLN A 616 -1.97 24.70 -1.69
C GLN A 616 -2.85 23.45 -1.70
N PRO A 617 -4.00 23.46 -2.41
CA PRO A 617 -4.72 22.24 -2.74
C PRO A 617 -3.86 21.34 -3.63
N PHE A 618 -4.05 20.03 -3.51
CA PHE A 618 -3.33 19.02 -4.26
C PHE A 618 -4.26 18.29 -5.24
N LEU A 619 -3.90 18.30 -6.52
CA LEU A 619 -4.61 17.60 -7.58
C LEU A 619 -3.78 16.44 -8.13
N ALA A 620 -4.28 15.22 -7.96
CA ALA A 620 -3.79 14.05 -8.68
C ALA A 620 -4.59 13.87 -9.97
N TYR A 621 -4.11 14.42 -11.08
CA TYR A 621 -4.71 14.23 -12.40
C TYR A 621 -4.12 12.97 -13.04
N ILE A 622 -4.86 11.88 -13.07
CA ILE A 622 -4.35 10.58 -13.51
C ILE A 622 -4.67 10.39 -14.99
N HIS A 623 -3.71 10.70 -15.86
CA HIS A 623 -3.84 10.38 -17.28
C HIS A 623 -4.09 8.89 -17.47
N GLY A 624 -3.31 8.02 -16.82
CA GLY A 624 -3.63 6.61 -16.67
C GLY A 624 -2.53 5.84 -15.95
N THR A 625 -2.88 4.71 -15.33
CA THR A 625 -1.92 3.83 -14.65
C THR A 625 -2.30 2.35 -14.79
N ALA A 626 -1.31 1.54 -15.14
CA ALA A 626 -1.42 0.08 -15.23
C ALA A 626 -1.15 -0.62 -13.87
N GLY A 627 -0.81 0.12 -12.82
CA GLY A 627 -0.50 -0.43 -11.51
C GLY A 627 0.93 -0.19 -11.05
N ILE A 628 1.39 -1.05 -10.13
CA ILE A 628 2.76 -1.02 -9.63
C ILE A 628 3.69 -1.68 -10.64
N ARG A 629 4.89 -1.11 -10.80
CA ARG A 629 5.91 -1.60 -11.72
C ARG A 629 6.56 -2.89 -11.20
N ILE A 630 6.16 -4.01 -11.78
CA ILE A 630 6.59 -5.35 -11.33
C ILE A 630 8.10 -5.57 -11.41
N GLN A 631 8.77 -4.92 -12.37
CA GLN A 631 10.20 -5.09 -12.59
C GLN A 631 11.04 -4.53 -11.44
N GLU A 632 10.51 -3.56 -10.67
CA GLU A 632 11.16 -3.05 -9.46
C GLU A 632 10.92 -3.92 -8.22
N GLY A 633 10.11 -4.98 -8.34
CA GLY A 633 9.79 -5.89 -7.24
C GLY A 633 9.17 -5.15 -6.05
N VAL A 634 9.67 -5.46 -4.85
CA VAL A 634 9.17 -4.86 -3.60
C VAL A 634 9.43 -3.35 -3.50
N ASN A 635 10.43 -2.81 -4.21
CA ASN A 635 10.66 -1.36 -4.27
C ASN A 635 9.44 -0.60 -4.80
N GLY A 636 8.72 -1.20 -5.76
CA GLY A 636 7.46 -0.67 -6.28
C GLY A 636 6.31 -0.88 -5.31
N LEU A 637 6.18 -2.10 -4.75
CA LEU A 637 5.06 -2.45 -3.87
C LEU A 637 5.00 -1.55 -2.63
N ILE A 638 6.16 -1.29 -2.00
CA ILE A 638 6.23 -0.47 -0.79
C ILE A 638 5.80 0.99 -1.03
N GLN A 639 5.71 1.44 -2.29
CA GLN A 639 5.17 2.77 -2.59
C GLN A 639 3.70 2.91 -2.19
N MET A 640 2.93 1.82 -2.15
CA MET A 640 1.53 1.83 -1.71
C MET A 640 1.40 2.41 -0.28
N PRO A 641 1.94 1.77 0.78
CA PRO A 641 1.87 2.34 2.12
C PRO A 641 2.67 3.64 2.24
N ARG A 642 3.82 3.75 1.56
CA ARG A 642 4.72 4.89 1.68
C ARG A 642 4.09 6.20 1.20
N VAL A 643 3.45 6.20 0.03
CA VAL A 643 2.77 7.39 -0.51
C VAL A 643 1.47 7.64 0.25
N THR A 644 0.72 6.61 0.63
CA THR A 644 -0.51 6.78 1.44
C THR A 644 -0.22 7.45 2.78
N MET A 645 0.91 7.16 3.44
CA MET A 645 1.30 7.86 4.66
C MET A 645 1.54 9.36 4.43
N ALA A 646 2.11 9.76 3.28
CA ALA A 646 2.29 11.17 2.93
C ALA A 646 0.94 11.84 2.63
N VAL A 647 0.04 11.15 1.91
CA VAL A 647 -1.32 11.63 1.66
C VAL A 647 -2.06 11.87 2.97
N ARG A 648 -2.03 10.91 3.90
CA ARG A 648 -2.67 11.07 5.22
C ARG A 648 -2.16 12.30 5.96
N ARG A 649 -0.84 12.49 6.03
CA ARG A 649 -0.26 13.66 6.70
C ARG A 649 -0.71 14.98 6.05
N TYR A 650 -0.71 15.05 4.72
CA TYR A 650 -1.18 16.21 3.99
C TYR A 650 -2.66 16.52 4.31
N ILE A 651 -3.52 15.51 4.35
CA ILE A 651 -4.95 15.67 4.69
C ILE A 651 -5.14 16.06 6.16
N GLU A 652 -4.47 15.38 7.10
CA GLU A 652 -4.58 15.63 8.54
C GLU A 652 -4.11 17.04 8.92
N GLU A 653 -3.15 17.60 8.19
CA GLU A 653 -2.70 18.98 8.39
C GLU A 653 -3.69 20.02 7.84
N GLY A 654 -4.71 19.61 7.08
CA GLY A 654 -5.75 20.49 6.53
C GLY A 654 -5.63 20.73 5.02
N GLY A 655 -4.88 19.90 4.30
CA GLY A 655 -4.79 19.94 2.83
C GLY A 655 -6.02 19.35 2.15
N LEU A 656 -6.41 19.92 1.00
CA LEU A 656 -7.45 19.36 0.14
C LEU A 656 -6.83 18.50 -0.96
N TYR A 657 -7.13 17.21 -0.90
CA TYR A 657 -6.68 16.24 -1.90
C TYR A 657 -7.85 15.83 -2.81
N ILE A 658 -7.66 16.00 -4.13
CA ILE A 658 -8.61 15.57 -5.16
C ILE A 658 -7.89 14.68 -6.18
N VAL A 659 -8.55 13.60 -6.61
CA VAL A 659 -8.09 12.72 -7.69
C VAL A 659 -9.05 12.79 -8.86
N LEU A 660 -8.53 12.89 -10.08
CA LEU A 660 -9.31 12.84 -11.31
C LEU A 660 -8.73 11.77 -12.26
N TYR A 661 -9.50 10.73 -12.57
CA TYR A 661 -9.10 9.65 -13.47
C TYR A 661 -9.51 9.94 -14.92
N ASP A 662 -8.56 10.09 -15.85
CA ASP A 662 -8.85 10.41 -17.27
C ASP A 662 -9.08 9.16 -18.12
N THR A 663 -8.15 8.20 -18.09
CA THR A 663 -8.24 6.98 -18.92
C THR A 663 -8.37 5.71 -18.09
N ASN A 664 -7.51 4.71 -18.32
CA ASN A 664 -7.48 3.46 -17.59
C ASN A 664 -6.63 3.62 -16.33
N SER A 665 -7.19 3.30 -15.17
CA SER A 665 -6.49 3.35 -13.88
C SER A 665 -6.76 2.06 -13.11
N TYR A 666 -5.70 1.28 -12.85
CA TYR A 666 -5.81 -0.04 -12.24
C TYR A 666 -4.87 -0.27 -11.05
N ALA A 667 -5.19 -1.31 -10.26
CA ALA A 667 -4.31 -1.98 -9.30
C ALA A 667 -3.78 -1.09 -8.16
N GLY A 668 -2.52 -1.29 -7.77
CA GLY A 668 -1.95 -0.78 -6.52
C GLY A 668 -2.13 0.73 -6.27
N PRO A 669 -1.93 1.63 -7.24
CA PRO A 669 -2.19 3.07 -7.04
C PRO A 669 -3.63 3.38 -6.65
N VAL A 670 -4.61 2.76 -7.33
CA VAL A 670 -6.04 2.86 -6.99
C VAL A 670 -6.31 2.21 -5.64
N ALA A 671 -5.66 1.08 -5.33
CA ALA A 671 -5.74 0.39 -4.05
C ALA A 671 -4.92 1.02 -2.91
N SER A 672 -4.43 2.25 -3.09
CA SER A 672 -3.65 2.97 -2.08
C SER A 672 -3.85 4.47 -2.23
N PHE A 673 -2.79 5.23 -2.50
CA PHE A 673 -2.78 6.69 -2.40
C PHE A 673 -3.74 7.42 -3.35
N LEU A 674 -4.20 6.82 -4.44
CA LEU A 674 -5.26 7.41 -5.28
C LEU A 674 -6.65 7.14 -4.68
N GLY A 675 -6.94 5.89 -4.29
CA GLY A 675 -8.21 5.51 -3.68
C GLY A 675 -8.46 6.08 -2.29
N CYS A 676 -7.42 6.57 -1.62
CA CYS A 676 -7.54 7.24 -0.31
C CYS A 676 -8.07 8.68 -0.41
N SER A 677 -8.23 9.24 -1.61
CA SER A 677 -8.74 10.60 -1.75
C SER A 677 -10.20 10.68 -1.26
N PRO A 678 -10.54 11.65 -0.40
CA PRO A 678 -11.93 11.88 0.00
C PRO A 678 -12.83 12.25 -1.19
N TYR A 679 -12.25 12.88 -2.22
CA TYR A 679 -12.96 13.30 -3.42
C TYR A 679 -12.24 12.77 -4.66
N GLN A 680 -12.93 11.88 -5.36
CA GLN A 680 -12.46 11.20 -6.56
C GLN A 680 -13.47 11.41 -7.69
N TYR A 681 -12.97 11.80 -8.84
CA TYR A 681 -13.78 12.02 -10.03
C TYR A 681 -13.20 11.24 -11.19
N ALA A 682 -14.05 10.98 -12.18
CA ALA A 682 -13.64 10.24 -13.36
C ALA A 682 -14.10 10.97 -14.62
N VAL A 683 -13.26 10.97 -15.64
CA VAL A 683 -13.62 11.42 -16.97
C VAL A 683 -14.50 10.34 -17.61
N ARG A 684 -15.53 10.74 -18.35
CA ARG A 684 -16.42 9.80 -19.04
C ARG A 684 -15.61 8.88 -19.95
N SER A 685 -15.99 7.61 -20.01
CA SER A 685 -15.27 6.52 -20.72
C SER A 685 -13.98 6.04 -20.05
N SER A 686 -13.56 6.61 -18.92
CA SER A 686 -12.46 6.05 -18.11
C SER A 686 -12.83 4.68 -17.54
N ARG A 687 -11.78 3.92 -17.20
CA ARG A 687 -11.91 2.61 -16.56
C ARG A 687 -11.15 2.58 -15.25
N ILE A 688 -11.81 2.11 -14.19
CA ILE A 688 -11.28 2.09 -12.83
C ILE A 688 -11.51 0.70 -12.25
N GLY A 689 -10.48 0.13 -11.62
CA GLY A 689 -10.60 -1.13 -10.88
C GLY A 689 -9.29 -1.63 -10.29
N PHE A 690 -9.35 -2.75 -9.60
CA PHE A 690 -8.25 -3.39 -8.91
C PHE A 690 -7.47 -4.30 -9.86
N ALA A 691 -8.13 -5.34 -10.38
CA ALA A 691 -7.54 -6.29 -11.30
C ALA A 691 -8.08 -6.06 -12.71
N GLY A 692 -7.23 -6.24 -13.73
CA GLY A 692 -7.69 -6.23 -15.12
C GLY A 692 -8.46 -7.53 -15.47
N PRO A 693 -9.23 -7.54 -16.58
CA PRO A 693 -10.02 -8.72 -16.97
C PRO A 693 -9.24 -10.02 -17.13
N GLY A 694 -8.00 -9.95 -17.63
CA GLY A 694 -7.14 -11.13 -17.75
C GLY A 694 -6.77 -11.73 -16.39
N VAL A 695 -6.39 -10.87 -15.43
CA VAL A 695 -6.03 -11.29 -14.07
C VAL A 695 -7.23 -11.90 -13.34
N ILE A 696 -8.43 -11.31 -13.52
CA ILE A 696 -9.66 -11.86 -12.96
C ILE A 696 -9.92 -13.26 -13.52
N LYS A 697 -9.87 -13.43 -14.84
CA LYS A 697 -10.09 -14.73 -15.48
C LYS A 697 -9.08 -15.79 -15.03
N GLU A 698 -7.80 -15.42 -14.91
CA GLU A 698 -6.74 -16.32 -14.44
C GLU A 698 -6.95 -16.77 -12.99
N THR A 699 -7.39 -15.85 -12.12
CA THR A 699 -7.54 -16.12 -10.69
C THR A 699 -8.85 -16.84 -10.35
N THR A 700 -9.96 -16.49 -11.01
CA THR A 700 -11.30 -16.97 -10.64
C THR A 700 -11.89 -17.95 -11.64
N GLY A 701 -11.28 -18.10 -12.82
CA GLY A 701 -11.86 -18.85 -13.94
C GLY A 701 -13.04 -18.15 -14.62
N MET A 702 -13.50 -16.99 -14.12
CA MET A 702 -14.69 -16.32 -14.62
C MET A 702 -14.38 -15.27 -15.68
N GLU A 703 -15.16 -15.26 -16.76
CA GLU A 703 -15.11 -14.20 -17.75
C GLU A 703 -15.97 -13.02 -17.32
N ILE A 704 -15.35 -11.83 -17.23
CA ILE A 704 -16.07 -10.59 -16.90
C ILE A 704 -16.46 -9.80 -18.15
N PRO A 705 -17.58 -9.08 -18.13
CA PRO A 705 -18.05 -8.33 -19.29
C PRO A 705 -17.11 -7.15 -19.63
N PRO A 706 -17.03 -6.72 -20.91
CA PRO A 706 -16.10 -5.67 -21.34
C PRO A 706 -16.26 -4.31 -20.64
N ASN A 707 -17.43 -4.03 -20.07
CA ASN A 707 -17.76 -2.80 -19.36
C ASN A 707 -17.64 -2.91 -17.83
N TYR A 708 -17.09 -4.00 -17.30
CA TYR A 708 -16.99 -4.27 -15.87
C TYR A 708 -16.31 -3.15 -15.07
N HIS A 709 -15.24 -2.57 -15.64
CA HIS A 709 -14.47 -1.47 -15.03
C HIS A 709 -14.90 -0.07 -15.47
N ASN A 710 -16.05 0.08 -16.15
CA ASN A 710 -16.51 1.39 -16.57
C ASN A 710 -16.65 2.33 -15.35
N CYS A 711 -16.24 3.59 -15.47
CA CYS A 711 -16.40 4.62 -14.43
C CYS A 711 -17.82 4.69 -13.81
N TYR A 712 -18.88 4.43 -14.57
CA TYR A 712 -20.25 4.39 -14.03
C TYR A 712 -20.48 3.23 -13.04
N LYS A 713 -19.75 2.12 -13.20
CA LYS A 713 -19.76 1.02 -12.23
C LYS A 713 -18.97 1.35 -10.97
N ALA A 714 -17.88 2.12 -11.08
CA ALA A 714 -17.18 2.68 -9.93
C ALA A 714 -18.08 3.68 -9.18
N LEU A 715 -18.80 4.54 -9.91
CA LEU A 715 -19.78 5.47 -9.35
C LEU A 715 -20.91 4.73 -8.61
N SER A 716 -21.49 3.67 -9.20
CA SER A 716 -22.57 2.90 -8.57
C SER A 716 -22.14 2.19 -7.28
N ARG A 717 -20.84 1.91 -7.12
CA ARG A 717 -20.27 1.32 -5.91
C ARG A 717 -19.83 2.37 -4.88
N GLY A 718 -19.94 3.66 -5.20
CA GLY A 718 -19.48 4.75 -4.33
C GLY A 718 -17.95 4.93 -4.29
N HIS A 719 -17.21 4.38 -5.25
CA HIS A 719 -15.74 4.53 -5.31
C HIS A 719 -15.30 5.93 -5.76
N ILE A 720 -16.16 6.59 -6.54
CA ILE A 720 -15.96 7.96 -7.03
C ILE A 720 -17.23 8.78 -6.77
N GLN A 721 -17.07 10.10 -6.68
CA GLN A 721 -18.15 11.04 -6.37
C GLN A 721 -18.80 11.65 -7.63
N GLY A 722 -18.19 11.50 -8.81
CA GLY A 722 -18.80 12.01 -10.04
C GLY A 722 -18.07 11.61 -11.31
N VAL A 723 -18.80 11.69 -12.43
CA VAL A 723 -18.29 11.46 -13.77
C VAL A 723 -18.45 12.73 -14.61
N TRP A 724 -17.36 13.23 -15.17
CA TRP A 724 -17.30 14.50 -15.90
C TRP A 724 -17.03 14.29 -17.39
N SER A 725 -17.58 15.17 -18.24
CA SER A 725 -17.13 15.29 -19.62
C SER A 725 -15.76 15.97 -19.67
N ARG A 726 -14.91 15.62 -20.64
CA ARG A 726 -13.57 16.25 -20.75
C ARG A 726 -13.65 17.76 -20.94
N LYS A 727 -14.67 18.23 -21.67
CA LYS A 727 -14.95 19.66 -21.90
C LYS A 727 -15.24 20.45 -20.61
N ASP A 728 -15.80 19.78 -19.60
CA ASP A 728 -16.25 20.44 -18.37
C ASP A 728 -15.21 20.34 -17.24
N ILE A 729 -14.07 19.66 -17.46
CA ILE A 729 -13.07 19.38 -16.40
C ILE A 729 -12.60 20.67 -15.73
N ARG A 730 -12.20 21.68 -16.52
CA ARG A 730 -11.67 22.94 -16.00
C ARG A 730 -12.68 23.62 -15.08
N LYS A 731 -13.92 23.77 -15.56
CA LYS A 731 -15.04 24.35 -14.80
C LYS A 731 -15.35 23.55 -13.54
N ASN A 732 -15.40 22.22 -13.65
CA ASN A 732 -15.75 21.35 -12.53
C ASN A 732 -14.65 21.31 -11.47
N LEU A 733 -13.37 21.32 -11.86
CA LEU A 733 -12.26 21.43 -10.93
C LEU A 733 -12.27 22.78 -10.20
N HIS A 734 -12.49 23.88 -10.92
CA HIS A 734 -12.61 25.20 -10.30
C HIS A 734 -13.74 25.21 -9.26
N GLN A 735 -14.93 24.75 -9.66
CA GLN A 735 -16.07 24.65 -8.76
C GLN A 735 -15.79 23.73 -7.56
N ALA A 736 -15.12 22.60 -7.78
CA ALA A 736 -14.76 21.67 -6.73
C ALA A 736 -13.82 22.34 -5.71
N PHE A 737 -12.77 23.03 -6.14
CA PHE A 737 -11.87 23.75 -5.23
C PHE A 737 -12.58 24.88 -4.46
N LEU A 738 -13.56 25.55 -5.09
CA LEU A 738 -14.36 26.59 -4.44
C LEU A 738 -15.36 26.05 -3.41
N THR A 739 -15.96 24.89 -3.67
CA THR A 739 -17.09 24.38 -2.88
C THR A 739 -16.68 23.33 -1.86
N ILE A 740 -15.71 22.48 -2.19
CA ILE A 740 -15.26 21.38 -1.35
C ILE A 740 -14.29 21.89 -0.30
N GLY A 741 -14.57 21.61 0.97
CA GLY A 741 -13.73 22.02 2.09
C GLY A 741 -14.42 22.96 3.06
N GLY A 742 -14.06 22.85 4.34
CA GLY A 742 -14.50 23.77 5.39
C GLY A 742 -13.44 24.84 5.68
N ARG A 743 -13.79 25.82 6.53
CA ARG A 743 -12.88 26.88 7.03
C ARG A 743 -11.62 26.35 7.72
N ASN A 744 -11.62 25.07 8.11
CA ASN A 744 -10.49 24.42 8.78
C ASN A 744 -9.38 23.96 7.82
N LEU A 745 -9.62 23.92 6.51
CA LEU A 745 -8.60 23.55 5.54
C LEU A 745 -7.73 24.78 5.24
N TYR A 746 -6.40 24.65 5.33
CA TYR A 746 -5.51 25.82 5.32
C TYR A 746 -5.34 26.51 3.97
N TYR A 747 -5.82 25.90 2.89
CA TYR A 747 -5.69 26.47 1.55
C TYR A 747 -6.81 27.47 1.24
N ARG A 748 -7.87 27.44 2.05
CA ARG A 748 -8.81 28.55 2.24
C ARG A 748 -8.22 29.40 3.34
#